data_AF-A0A8J2N294-F1
#
_entry.id   AF-A0A8J2N294-F1
#
_cell.length_a   1.000
_cell.length_b   1.000
_cell.length_c   1.000
_cell.angle_alpha   90.00
_cell.angle_beta   90.00
_cell.angle_gamma   90.00
#
_symmetry.space_group_name_H-M   'P 1'
#
loop_
_entity.id
_entity.type
_entity.pdbx_description
1 polymer ?
#
loop_
_entity_poly.entity_id
_entity_poly.type
_entity_poly.pdbx_seq_one_letter_code
_entity_poly.pdbx_strand_id
1 'polypeptide(L)'
;MDLGDEESSPWGDVPSRSSPAPSASKVEQNDTLDTNSPTPSAKPAADSAPTAASAPRSPAGRGPRRRQYGLQSTKLEAVDDPLGPLGAPSPTTGTETAPPAPPQKEAAASRTTRPAPGGASTPSLGGMMDSVDLDDDNDEQPPSSHGARIPPPVQAPPNTAPQRQTQPSVSVEQAAKPSFAISVGDPHKVGDLTSSHTEYSVTTKTTSKGYRNPEFTVSRRYRDFLWLYTQLHNNNPGVIIPPPPEKQAVGRFQADFVESRRSALERMLNKAAAHPVLQHDSDLKLFLESDAFNMDIKNKERKDPGLSESKGMFGSMLSGSSGKFVEHDDWFHDRRIYLDALEAQLKALLKATDGVVTQRKGLAEACGDFSASLHSLSAVELSPSLSGPLDSLSDIQIRIRELYERQAQQDILTMGIVIDEYIRLIGSVKTAFQQRQKAYHSWHSAEQELQKRKTNQDKLLRQGRSQQDRLNQLSADVADAERKVHQARLLFDDMGRLMRSELERFEREKVEDFKSGVETFLESAVEAQKELIEIWETFLMQLDTDEGDTFVPPAGVVASSNVEQTSHSSTNNQESERLEAGKEDLANWELVTRPLSRKSQLDMRGDPDSCGVWAPCLTHDGSKFWLVYTDVKRKDGSFKDTPNYIVTADRIEGPWSDPVYINSSGFDPSLFHDDDGKKWLQQYDAEAKKLVGPCKTIFPGTELALVEGPHLYKRNEWYYLLTAEGGTAYEHACTLARSRDIWGPYELHPQKYILTSKDAPLASLQRAGHGDLVDTPEGKTYLVHLAGRPTTQARRCVLGRECAIQEAYWDKDDWLYVKNGPVPSLHVELPAQRDDSSYWSEQRYLFDGSDSLHKDFQWLRTPEPERIFSIKNGLHLVGRESIGSWFEQALVARRQTHFSYDAETVVSFSPDDERTYAGLTAYYCRYNFFYLTVTADSDGQRELLILSSEASWPDGNLKLPLADPVPLPQEGKVRLALSIRGKKLQFRYALEGQSGLTDIGPVYDASILSDECGGHQAHGSFTGAFVGMAASDINGTEKVASFDYFLYTPVKHSTDRYDM
;
A
#
# COMPACT_ATOMS: atom_id res chain seq x y z
N MET A 1 34.57 21.43 -81.80
CA MET A 1 36.01 21.74 -81.90
C MET A 1 36.43 22.62 -80.73
N ASP A 2 36.94 22.07 -79.63
CA ASP A 2 36.80 20.68 -79.16
C ASP A 2 37.27 20.54 -77.72
N LEU A 3 36.51 19.79 -76.91
CA LEU A 3 36.86 19.14 -75.64
C LEU A 3 37.42 20.02 -74.50
N GLY A 4 37.23 19.55 -73.25
CA GLY A 4 37.73 20.19 -72.02
C GLY A 4 36.60 20.60 -71.05
N ASP A 5 36.14 19.63 -70.27
CA ASP A 5 36.09 19.58 -68.79
C ASP A 5 35.85 20.91 -68.02
N GLU A 6 35.03 20.98 -66.96
CA GLU A 6 34.14 20.01 -66.31
C GLU A 6 33.09 20.78 -65.46
N GLU A 7 32.22 20.08 -64.72
CA GLU A 7 31.30 20.62 -63.68
C GLU A 7 30.46 21.86 -64.02
N SER A 8 29.30 21.63 -64.65
CA SER A 8 28.25 22.66 -64.79
C SER A 8 27.54 22.98 -63.46
N SER A 9 27.74 24.19 -62.95
CA SER A 9 26.69 24.88 -62.18
C SER A 9 25.40 24.99 -63.03
N PRO A 10 24.21 25.07 -62.43
CA PRO A 10 23.64 26.41 -62.33
C PRO A 10 22.71 26.68 -61.11
N TRP A 11 22.78 27.90 -60.59
CA TRP A 11 21.60 28.59 -60.06
C TRP A 11 20.67 29.01 -61.22
N GLY A 12 19.34 28.92 -61.08
CA GLY A 12 18.46 29.35 -62.15
C GLY A 12 16.95 29.40 -61.84
N ASP A 13 16.38 30.55 -62.20
CA ASP A 13 14.98 30.99 -62.23
C ASP A 13 13.85 29.95 -62.48
N VAL A 14 12.70 30.21 -61.86
CA VAL A 14 11.37 29.62 -62.18
C VAL A 14 10.74 30.44 -63.32
N PRO A 15 10.30 29.86 -64.48
CA PRO A 15 8.85 29.68 -64.65
C PRO A 15 8.29 28.66 -65.70
N SER A 16 7.02 28.31 -65.50
CA SER A 16 5.92 28.19 -66.50
C SER A 16 5.55 26.85 -67.21
N ARG A 17 4.22 26.59 -67.23
CA ARG A 17 3.36 26.01 -68.32
C ARG A 17 3.57 24.53 -68.75
N SER A 18 2.56 23.75 -69.18
CA SER A 18 1.08 23.94 -69.26
C SER A 18 0.32 22.64 -69.64
N SER A 19 -0.94 22.49 -69.16
CA SER A 19 -2.20 22.05 -69.86
C SER A 19 -2.21 20.90 -70.91
N PRO A 20 -3.28 20.05 -71.02
CA PRO A 20 -4.68 20.53 -71.11
C PRO A 20 -5.87 19.68 -70.57
N ALA A 21 -7.01 20.40 -70.58
CA ALA A 21 -8.46 20.11 -70.46
C ALA A 21 -9.01 18.90 -71.30
N PRO A 22 -10.33 18.53 -71.29
CA PRO A 22 -11.55 19.33 -70.94
C PRO A 22 -12.63 18.57 -70.10
N SER A 23 -13.87 19.07 -69.82
CA SER A 23 -14.66 20.20 -70.36
C SER A 23 -15.68 20.80 -69.35
N ALA A 24 -16.11 22.06 -69.59
CA ALA A 24 -17.34 22.80 -69.16
C ALA A 24 -17.92 22.64 -67.72
N SER A 25 -18.38 23.67 -66.98
CA SER A 25 -18.42 25.16 -67.07
C SER A 25 -18.96 25.71 -65.70
N LYS A 26 -19.35 26.97 -65.39
CA LYS A 26 -19.59 28.25 -66.09
C LYS A 26 -19.66 29.43 -65.04
N VAL A 27 -19.43 30.69 -65.46
CA VAL A 27 -20.15 31.98 -65.14
C VAL A 27 -20.76 32.22 -63.73
N GLU A 28 -20.62 33.38 -63.02
CA GLU A 28 -20.23 34.78 -63.37
C GLU A 28 -19.65 35.57 -62.14
N GLN A 29 -18.68 36.47 -62.37
CA GLN A 29 -18.50 37.88 -61.89
C GLN A 29 -18.86 38.35 -60.44
N ASN A 30 -18.20 39.35 -59.80
CA ASN A 30 -16.95 40.11 -60.05
C ASN A 30 -16.52 40.97 -58.81
N ASP A 31 -15.24 41.35 -58.73
CA ASP A 31 -14.62 42.69 -58.45
C ASP A 31 -15.18 43.68 -57.38
N THR A 32 -14.42 44.56 -56.67
CA THR A 32 -12.95 44.85 -56.56
C THR A 32 -12.62 45.82 -55.38
N LEU A 33 -11.31 45.96 -55.08
CA LEU A 33 -10.57 47.19 -54.67
C LEU A 33 -10.85 47.97 -53.35
N ASP A 34 -9.90 47.83 -52.41
CA ASP A 34 -8.92 48.85 -51.95
C ASP A 34 -9.24 50.21 -51.24
N THR A 35 -8.43 50.43 -50.19
CA THR A 35 -7.77 51.67 -49.69
C THR A 35 -8.46 52.74 -48.78
N ASN A 36 -7.81 52.91 -47.60
CA ASN A 36 -7.38 54.16 -46.93
C ASN A 36 -8.37 55.21 -46.34
N SER A 37 -8.57 55.12 -45.01
CA SER A 37 -8.36 56.22 -44.01
C SER A 37 -9.31 57.46 -43.97
N PRO A 38 -9.29 58.35 -42.95
CA PRO A 38 -8.84 58.23 -41.54
C PRO A 38 -9.89 58.71 -40.47
N THR A 39 -9.46 58.75 -39.21
CA THR A 39 -9.99 59.37 -37.95
C THR A 39 -10.62 60.79 -38.01
N PRO A 40 -11.24 61.35 -36.91
CA PRO A 40 -11.76 60.79 -35.63
C PRO A 40 -13.11 61.38 -35.11
N SER A 41 -13.54 61.00 -33.88
CA SER A 41 -13.91 61.90 -32.74
C SER A 41 -15.28 61.73 -32.02
N ALA A 42 -15.25 62.07 -30.71
CA ALA A 42 -16.32 62.52 -29.79
C ALA A 42 -17.52 61.61 -29.36
N LYS A 43 -17.64 61.45 -28.02
CA LYS A 43 -18.85 61.10 -27.22
C LYS A 43 -19.75 62.38 -27.02
N PRO A 44 -20.85 62.44 -26.22
CA PRO A 44 -21.50 61.44 -25.32
C PRO A 44 -23.07 61.42 -25.31
N ALA A 45 -23.65 60.69 -24.34
CA ALA A 45 -25.05 60.68 -23.85
C ALA A 45 -26.15 60.20 -24.85
N ALA A 46 -27.06 59.26 -24.55
CA ALA A 46 -27.82 58.87 -23.34
C ALA A 46 -29.13 59.67 -23.12
N ASP A 47 -30.28 59.09 -23.49
CA ASP A 47 -31.43 58.93 -22.57
C ASP A 47 -32.50 57.92 -23.10
N SER A 48 -33.63 57.75 -22.40
CA SER A 48 -34.45 56.51 -22.43
C SER A 48 -35.85 56.53 -23.09
N ALA A 49 -36.26 55.34 -23.60
CA ALA A 49 -37.65 54.85 -23.74
C ALA A 49 -38.56 55.52 -24.83
N PRO A 50 -39.78 54.98 -25.18
CA PRO A 50 -40.48 53.80 -24.65
C PRO A 50 -41.04 52.78 -25.69
N THR A 51 -41.84 51.84 -25.18
CA THR A 51 -42.72 50.81 -25.79
C THR A 51 -43.57 51.24 -27.01
N ALA A 52 -44.18 50.37 -27.84
CA ALA A 52 -44.08 48.93 -28.24
C ALA A 52 -45.32 48.64 -29.16
N ALA A 53 -45.74 47.44 -29.63
CA ALA A 53 -45.26 46.05 -29.65
C ALA A 53 -46.03 45.24 -30.74
N SER A 54 -45.48 44.13 -31.25
CA SER A 54 -46.26 43.06 -31.92
C SER A 54 -45.52 41.70 -31.86
N ALA A 55 -46.25 40.59 -31.97
CA ALA A 55 -45.82 39.20 -31.72
C ALA A 55 -46.36 38.26 -32.83
N PRO A 56 -45.94 36.97 -33.01
CA PRO A 56 -45.39 36.00 -32.03
C PRO A 56 -44.06 35.31 -32.53
N ARG A 57 -43.57 34.13 -32.11
CA ARG A 57 -44.11 32.98 -31.33
C ARG A 57 -43.00 32.13 -30.64
N SER A 58 -43.43 31.12 -29.89
CA SER A 58 -42.69 30.13 -29.09
C SER A 58 -42.04 28.98 -29.91
N PRO A 59 -41.27 28.03 -29.32
CA PRO A 59 -40.85 27.85 -27.91
C PRO A 59 -39.31 27.85 -27.69
N ALA A 60 -38.71 28.38 -26.61
CA ALA A 60 -38.97 28.27 -25.17
C ALA A 60 -38.30 27.05 -24.47
N GLY A 61 -36.99 27.14 -24.22
CA GLY A 61 -36.31 26.43 -23.13
C GLY A 61 -36.29 27.27 -21.83
N ARG A 62 -36.28 26.64 -20.64
CA ARG A 62 -36.27 27.34 -19.35
C ARG A 62 -35.30 26.70 -18.36
N GLY A 63 -34.41 27.51 -17.77
CA GLY A 63 -33.65 27.15 -16.59
C GLY A 63 -34.50 27.10 -15.31
N PRO A 64 -33.99 26.52 -14.22
CA PRO A 64 -34.74 26.30 -12.99
C PRO A 64 -34.97 27.59 -12.19
N ARG A 65 -36.11 27.66 -11.48
CA ARG A 65 -36.42 28.72 -10.49
C ARG A 65 -36.62 28.12 -9.10
N ARG A 66 -36.05 28.77 -8.09
CA ARG A 66 -36.38 28.59 -6.67
C ARG A 66 -37.90 28.64 -6.45
N ARG A 67 -38.41 27.79 -5.54
CA ARG A 67 -39.57 28.09 -4.69
C ARG A 67 -39.35 27.48 -3.30
N GLN A 68 -39.82 28.19 -2.28
CA GLN A 68 -39.76 27.77 -0.88
C GLN A 68 -40.89 26.78 -0.56
N TYR A 69 -40.65 25.93 0.44
CA TYR A 69 -41.69 25.46 1.36
C TYR A 69 -41.22 25.80 2.78
N GLY A 70 -42.16 26.19 3.66
CA GLY A 70 -41.84 26.66 5.01
C GLY A 70 -41.73 25.52 6.02
N LEU A 71 -40.86 25.68 7.01
CA LEU A 71 -40.80 24.83 8.20
C LEU A 71 -41.71 25.41 9.29
N GLN A 72 -42.60 24.59 9.84
CA GLN A 72 -43.31 24.94 11.08
C GLN A 72 -42.42 24.68 12.29
N SER A 73 -42.35 25.63 13.20
CA SER A 73 -41.72 25.43 14.51
C SER A 73 -42.55 24.46 15.34
N THR A 74 -41.89 23.50 15.96
CA THR A 74 -42.41 22.76 17.12
C THR A 74 -41.42 22.94 18.27
N LYS A 75 -41.91 23.42 19.42
CA LYS A 75 -41.14 23.45 20.66
C LYS A 75 -41.09 22.04 21.26
N LEU A 76 -40.01 21.76 21.98
CA LEU A 76 -40.06 20.94 23.19
C LEU A 76 -39.63 21.83 24.35
N GLU A 77 -40.27 21.66 25.50
CA GLU A 77 -40.07 22.52 26.68
C GLU A 77 -39.13 21.83 27.67
N ALA A 78 -38.39 22.64 28.44
CA ALA A 78 -37.56 22.15 29.53
C ALA A 78 -38.43 21.86 30.77
N VAL A 79 -37.95 20.95 31.62
CA VAL A 79 -38.38 20.80 33.01
C VAL A 79 -37.11 20.74 33.86
N ASP A 80 -37.11 21.45 34.98
CA ASP A 80 -35.90 21.87 35.68
C ASP A 80 -35.22 20.80 36.57
N ASP A 81 -33.99 21.17 36.96
CA ASP A 81 -33.17 20.65 38.06
C ASP A 81 -33.94 20.51 39.39
N PRO A 82 -33.43 19.71 40.34
CA PRO A 82 -32.96 20.39 41.56
C PRO A 82 -31.71 19.78 42.25
N LEU A 83 -30.76 20.68 42.55
CA LEU A 83 -29.78 20.70 43.66
C LEU A 83 -28.37 20.11 43.42
N GLY A 84 -27.40 21.01 43.20
CA GLY A 84 -26.07 20.92 43.85
C GLY A 84 -26.05 21.66 45.21
N PRO A 85 -24.90 22.15 45.73
CA PRO A 85 -23.51 21.96 45.26
C PRO A 85 -22.49 21.69 46.41
N LEU A 86 -21.18 21.75 46.09
CA LEU A 86 -20.00 21.88 46.98
C LEU A 86 -19.53 20.65 47.80
N GLY A 87 -18.20 20.43 47.87
CA GLY A 87 -17.59 19.51 48.84
C GLY A 87 -16.14 19.03 48.56
N ALA A 88 -15.14 19.70 49.12
CA ALA A 88 -13.74 19.24 49.31
C ALA A 88 -13.04 20.13 50.36
N PRO A 89 -11.92 19.74 51.03
CA PRO A 89 -11.21 18.44 51.05
C PRO A 89 -10.83 17.90 52.48
N SER A 90 -10.34 16.65 52.56
CA SER A 90 -9.39 16.12 53.60
C SER A 90 -9.83 16.08 55.10
N PRO A 91 -9.01 15.56 56.05
CA PRO A 91 -8.26 14.28 56.14
C PRO A 91 -8.56 13.50 57.48
N THR A 92 -7.62 12.66 57.96
CA THR A 92 -7.54 11.97 59.30
C THR A 92 -8.27 10.62 59.51
N THR A 93 -7.93 9.73 60.46
CA THR A 93 -6.66 9.02 60.83
C THR A 93 -6.92 7.87 61.83
N GLY A 94 -6.28 6.70 61.66
CA GLY A 94 -6.22 5.59 62.68
C GLY A 94 -7.47 4.71 62.81
N THR A 95 -7.43 3.47 63.33
CA THR A 95 -6.33 2.62 63.86
C THR A 95 -6.54 1.13 63.55
N GLU A 96 -5.43 0.39 63.42
CA GLU A 96 -5.20 -1.07 63.53
C GLU A 96 -6.35 -2.08 63.39
N THR A 97 -6.19 -3.04 62.46
CA THR A 97 -6.33 -4.49 62.75
C THR A 97 -5.63 -5.34 61.67
N ALA A 98 -5.17 -6.54 62.04
CA ALA A 98 -4.37 -7.44 61.19
C ALA A 98 -5.24 -8.42 60.36
N PRO A 99 -4.72 -9.01 59.25
CA PRO A 99 -5.55 -9.73 58.28
C PRO A 99 -5.86 -11.19 58.67
N PRO A 100 -7.03 -11.73 58.26
CA PRO A 100 -7.36 -13.14 58.44
C PRO A 100 -6.75 -14.02 57.32
N ALA A 101 -5.86 -14.93 57.72
CA ALA A 101 -5.39 -16.06 56.91
C ALA A 101 -6.33 -17.29 57.08
N PRO A 102 -6.23 -18.36 56.25
CA PRO A 102 -7.35 -19.29 56.04
C PRO A 102 -7.46 -20.45 57.06
N PRO A 103 -8.67 -21.03 57.26
CA PRO A 103 -8.90 -22.15 58.17
C PRO A 103 -8.46 -23.51 57.62
N GLN A 104 -8.00 -24.36 58.55
CA GLN A 104 -7.33 -25.65 58.35
C GLN A 104 -7.53 -26.51 59.63
N LYS A 105 -7.41 -27.85 59.64
CA LYS A 105 -7.17 -28.89 58.60
C LYS A 105 -7.37 -30.28 59.28
N GLU A 106 -7.47 -31.36 58.49
CA GLU A 106 -7.44 -32.78 58.97
C GLU A 106 -8.64 -33.23 59.84
N ALA A 107 -8.83 -34.52 60.20
CA ALA A 107 -8.02 -35.75 60.07
C ALA A 107 -8.94 -36.95 59.68
N ALA A 108 -8.53 -38.23 59.57
CA ALA A 108 -7.28 -38.95 59.86
C ALA A 108 -7.14 -40.21 58.97
N ALA A 109 -6.01 -40.94 59.07
CA ALA A 109 -5.73 -42.16 58.30
C ALA A 109 -5.36 -43.38 59.17
N SER A 110 -5.55 -44.61 58.67
CA SER A 110 -5.13 -45.85 59.36
C SER A 110 -4.68 -47.01 58.43
N ARG A 111 -3.37 -47.02 58.15
CA ARG A 111 -2.43 -48.17 58.22
C ARG A 111 -2.73 -49.54 57.53
N THR A 112 -1.89 -49.84 56.50
CA THR A 112 -1.08 -51.08 56.25
C THR A 112 -1.77 -52.48 56.20
N THR A 113 -1.41 -53.42 55.30
CA THR A 113 -0.05 -53.86 54.86
C THR A 113 0.10 -54.27 53.36
N ARG A 114 1.37 -54.47 52.93
CA ARG A 114 1.94 -54.95 51.63
C ARG A 114 1.67 -56.46 51.33
N PRO A 115 2.08 -57.06 50.16
CA PRO A 115 2.82 -56.54 48.99
C PRO A 115 2.21 -56.85 47.58
N ALA A 116 2.99 -56.58 46.52
CA ALA A 116 2.71 -56.73 45.06
C ALA A 116 3.09 -58.15 44.52
N PRO A 117 2.98 -58.53 43.21
CA PRO A 117 2.67 -57.70 42.02
C PRO A 117 1.77 -58.28 40.88
N GLY A 118 1.28 -57.38 40.02
CA GLY A 118 1.12 -57.60 38.56
C GLY A 118 -0.16 -58.28 38.03
N GLY A 119 -0.53 -57.93 36.79
CA GLY A 119 -1.32 -58.80 35.89
C GLY A 119 -2.78 -58.41 35.57
N ALA A 120 -3.14 -58.68 34.31
CA ALA A 120 -4.45 -59.07 33.79
C ALA A 120 -5.72 -58.17 33.93
N SER A 121 -6.21 -57.84 32.73
CA SER A 121 -7.56 -57.51 32.28
C SER A 121 -8.78 -58.26 32.88
N THR A 122 -9.90 -57.51 32.91
CA THR A 122 -11.33 -57.94 32.72
C THR A 122 -11.97 -58.97 33.67
N PRO A 123 -13.28 -58.80 33.95
CA PRO A 123 -14.32 -59.52 33.19
C PRO A 123 -15.47 -58.54 32.79
N SER A 124 -16.71 -58.90 32.39
CA SER A 124 -17.45 -60.18 32.40
C SER A 124 -18.63 -60.21 31.42
N LEU A 125 -18.92 -61.39 30.87
CA LEU A 125 -20.23 -62.10 30.89
C LEU A 125 -20.07 -63.44 30.14
N GLY A 126 -20.86 -64.48 30.46
CA GLY A 126 -20.69 -65.80 29.82
C GLY A 126 -21.68 -66.87 30.30
N GLY A 127 -21.47 -68.12 29.86
CA GLY A 127 -22.23 -69.29 30.31
C GLY A 127 -21.89 -70.60 29.58
N MET A 128 -21.48 -71.62 30.37
CA MET A 128 -21.64 -73.10 30.21
C MET A 128 -21.22 -73.76 28.86
N MET A 129 -20.27 -74.72 28.83
CA MET A 129 -20.34 -76.15 29.27
C MET A 129 -21.35 -76.98 28.43
N ASP A 130 -21.11 -78.23 27.97
CA ASP A 130 -19.95 -79.18 28.01
C ASP A 130 -20.27 -80.39 27.08
N SER A 131 -19.40 -81.35 26.67
CA SER A 131 -17.93 -81.55 26.76
C SER A 131 -17.44 -82.78 25.91
N VAL A 132 -16.19 -82.74 25.43
CA VAL A 132 -15.22 -83.83 25.08
C VAL A 132 -15.46 -84.95 24.00
N ASP A 133 -14.34 -85.26 23.32
CA ASP A 133 -13.71 -86.59 23.03
C ASP A 133 -13.81 -87.39 21.69
N LEU A 134 -12.59 -87.75 21.23
CA LEU A 134 -12.07 -88.98 20.55
C LEU A 134 -12.33 -89.33 19.05
N ASP A 135 -11.20 -89.35 18.32
CA ASP A 135 -10.60 -90.40 17.46
C ASP A 135 -11.20 -90.98 16.14
N ASP A 136 -10.30 -90.94 15.13
CA ASP A 136 -9.88 -91.97 14.14
C ASP A 136 -10.43 -92.15 12.70
N ASP A 137 -9.48 -92.65 11.87
CA ASP A 137 -9.50 -93.37 10.58
C ASP A 137 -10.21 -92.83 9.30
N ASN A 138 -9.38 -92.59 8.26
CA ASN A 138 -9.27 -93.32 6.96
C ASN A 138 -10.52 -93.59 6.05
N ASP A 139 -10.42 -93.79 4.72
CA ASP A 139 -9.30 -93.95 3.76
C ASP A 139 -9.77 -93.59 2.30
N GLU A 140 -8.92 -93.90 1.31
CA GLU A 140 -9.11 -94.04 -0.15
C GLU A 140 -8.88 -92.82 -1.10
N GLN A 141 -8.45 -93.17 -2.31
CA GLN A 141 -7.68 -92.40 -3.32
C GLN A 141 -7.99 -93.02 -4.72
N PRO A 142 -7.17 -92.95 -5.80
CA PRO A 142 -6.44 -91.88 -6.50
C PRO A 142 -6.95 -91.83 -8.00
N PRO A 143 -6.17 -91.69 -9.13
CA PRO A 143 -4.78 -91.25 -9.35
C PRO A 143 -4.43 -90.35 -10.57
N SER A 144 -3.39 -89.52 -10.38
CA SER A 144 -2.31 -89.19 -11.37
C SER A 144 -2.64 -88.36 -12.63
N SER A 145 -1.73 -87.63 -13.28
CA SER A 145 -0.30 -87.31 -13.09
C SER A 145 -0.04 -85.85 -13.57
N HIS A 146 1.12 -85.18 -13.50
CA HIS A 146 2.52 -85.49 -13.10
C HIS A 146 3.14 -84.18 -12.50
N GLY A 147 4.43 -83.86 -12.32
CA GLY A 147 5.74 -84.44 -12.68
C GLY A 147 6.70 -83.32 -13.15
N ALA A 148 7.80 -83.02 -12.43
CA ALA A 148 8.56 -81.76 -12.58
C ALA A 148 10.07 -81.91 -12.93
N ARG A 149 10.70 -80.83 -13.44
CA ARG A 149 12.18 -80.63 -13.45
C ARG A 149 12.63 -79.15 -13.64
N ILE A 150 13.86 -78.87 -13.20
CA ILE A 150 14.61 -77.60 -13.02
C ILE A 150 15.38 -77.24 -14.33
N PRO A 151 15.55 -75.96 -14.81
CA PRO A 151 16.58 -74.96 -14.36
C PRO A 151 16.23 -73.47 -14.70
N PRO A 152 17.17 -72.50 -14.91
CA PRO A 152 18.48 -72.14 -14.32
C PRO A 152 18.50 -70.71 -13.67
N PRO A 153 19.63 -70.18 -13.14
CA PRO A 153 19.75 -68.76 -12.72
C PRO A 153 19.98 -67.78 -13.89
N VAL A 154 19.75 -66.47 -13.67
CA VAL A 154 19.79 -65.40 -14.68
C VAL A 154 20.64 -64.20 -14.22
N GLN A 155 21.40 -63.60 -15.13
CA GLN A 155 22.19 -62.36 -14.94
C GLN A 155 21.44 -61.13 -15.48
N ALA A 156 21.75 -59.92 -14.96
CA ALA A 156 21.27 -58.65 -15.52
C ALA A 156 22.00 -58.31 -16.85
N PRO A 157 21.35 -57.63 -17.81
CA PRO A 157 21.30 -56.15 -17.84
C PRO A 157 19.98 -55.62 -18.51
N PRO A 158 19.85 -54.36 -19.00
CA PRO A 158 20.62 -53.11 -18.83
C PRO A 158 19.79 -51.91 -18.29
N ASN A 159 20.40 -50.72 -18.21
CA ASN A 159 19.75 -49.44 -17.89
C ASN A 159 18.92 -48.86 -19.04
N THR A 160 17.70 -48.41 -18.74
CA THR A 160 17.10 -47.12 -19.20
C THR A 160 16.00 -46.69 -18.23
N ALA A 161 15.81 -45.38 -18.05
CA ALA A 161 14.84 -44.80 -17.09
C ALA A 161 13.44 -44.58 -17.73
N PRO A 162 12.37 -44.24 -16.98
CA PRO A 162 12.30 -43.02 -16.15
C PRO A 162 12.00 -43.25 -14.66
N GLN A 163 12.33 -42.25 -13.82
CA GLN A 163 12.03 -42.28 -12.39
C GLN A 163 10.53 -42.13 -12.13
N ARG A 164 9.99 -43.01 -11.26
CA ARG A 164 8.61 -42.92 -10.77
C ARG A 164 8.55 -41.91 -9.63
N GLN A 165 8.15 -40.66 -9.93
CA GLN A 165 7.96 -39.63 -8.91
C GLN A 165 6.98 -40.09 -7.82
N THR A 166 7.44 -40.09 -6.57
CA THR A 166 6.60 -40.25 -5.40
C THR A 166 5.84 -38.96 -5.14
N GLN A 167 4.54 -38.93 -5.44
CA GLN A 167 3.68 -37.83 -4.99
C GLN A 167 3.65 -37.80 -3.44
N PRO A 168 3.68 -36.61 -2.81
CA PRO A 168 3.58 -36.50 -1.35
C PRO A 168 2.21 -37.01 -0.88
N SER A 169 2.18 -37.65 0.28
CA SER A 169 0.97 -38.21 0.87
C SER A 169 0.00 -37.10 1.30
N VAL A 170 -1.10 -36.98 0.57
CA VAL A 170 -2.20 -36.03 0.82
C VAL A 170 -2.87 -36.31 2.17
N SER A 171 -3.27 -35.26 2.90
CA SER A 171 -3.87 -35.39 4.24
C SER A 171 -5.27 -36.04 4.21
N VAL A 172 -5.66 -36.65 5.33
CA VAL A 172 -6.96 -37.34 5.48
C VAL A 172 -8.15 -36.39 5.27
N GLU A 173 -8.00 -35.11 5.62
CA GLU A 173 -9.04 -34.09 5.43
C GLU A 173 -9.17 -33.63 3.97
N GLN A 174 -8.07 -33.58 3.22
CA GLN A 174 -8.08 -33.30 1.78
C GLN A 174 -8.72 -34.44 0.99
N ALA A 175 -8.62 -35.69 1.45
CA ALA A 175 -9.26 -36.85 0.81
C ALA A 175 -10.80 -36.84 0.87
N ALA A 176 -11.41 -35.93 1.64
CA ALA A 176 -12.86 -35.84 1.81
C ALA A 176 -13.58 -34.88 0.83
N LYS A 177 -12.85 -34.10 0.02
CA LYS A 177 -13.43 -33.15 -0.94
C LYS A 177 -13.09 -33.56 -2.38
N PRO A 178 -14.04 -33.54 -3.33
CA PRO A 178 -13.73 -33.80 -4.73
C PRO A 178 -12.87 -32.67 -5.31
N SER A 179 -11.78 -33.02 -5.95
CA SER A 179 -11.00 -32.12 -6.79
C SER A 179 -11.60 -32.02 -8.19
N PHE A 180 -11.44 -30.84 -8.80
CA PHE A 180 -11.75 -30.56 -10.19
C PHE A 180 -10.59 -29.81 -10.84
N ALA A 181 -10.26 -30.16 -12.08
CA ALA A 181 -9.43 -29.36 -12.97
C ALA A 181 -10.12 -29.33 -14.33
N ILE A 182 -10.59 -28.15 -14.74
CA ILE A 182 -11.34 -27.95 -15.98
C ILE A 182 -10.49 -27.10 -16.91
N SER A 183 -10.32 -27.53 -18.15
CA SER A 183 -9.76 -26.69 -19.21
C SER A 183 -10.76 -26.41 -20.32
N VAL A 184 -10.66 -25.24 -20.92
CA VAL A 184 -11.45 -24.80 -22.07
C VAL A 184 -10.47 -24.54 -23.21
N GLY A 185 -10.55 -25.32 -24.28
CA GLY A 185 -9.61 -25.32 -25.40
C GLY A 185 -10.28 -25.35 -26.76
N ASP A 186 -9.47 -25.62 -27.79
CA ASP A 186 -9.86 -25.85 -29.19
C ASP A 186 -10.92 -24.88 -29.76
N PRO A 187 -10.77 -23.55 -29.60
CA PRO A 187 -11.79 -22.58 -30.01
C PRO A 187 -11.89 -22.51 -31.53
N HIS A 188 -12.96 -23.07 -32.10
CA HIS A 188 -13.15 -23.16 -33.55
C HIS A 188 -14.51 -22.64 -34.00
N LYS A 189 -14.60 -22.22 -35.27
CA LYS A 189 -15.79 -21.57 -35.85
C LYS A 189 -16.72 -22.60 -36.48
N VAL A 190 -17.93 -22.69 -35.93
CA VAL A 190 -18.99 -23.64 -36.36
C VAL A 190 -20.17 -22.88 -36.96
N GLY A 191 -20.68 -23.34 -38.10
CA GLY A 191 -21.87 -22.80 -38.79
C GLY A 191 -21.57 -21.78 -39.91
N ASP A 192 -22.60 -21.52 -40.71
CA ASP A 192 -22.55 -20.75 -41.96
C ASP A 192 -22.34 -19.24 -41.76
N LEU A 193 -22.20 -18.48 -42.85
CA LEU A 193 -22.02 -17.02 -42.82
C LEU A 193 -23.03 -16.30 -41.91
N THR A 194 -24.30 -16.73 -41.92
CA THR A 194 -25.40 -16.13 -41.14
C THR A 194 -25.59 -16.73 -39.74
N SER A 195 -25.08 -17.93 -39.46
CA SER A 195 -25.32 -18.71 -38.23
C SER A 195 -24.06 -18.97 -37.38
N SER A 196 -22.89 -18.58 -37.90
CA SER A 196 -21.58 -18.89 -37.33
C SER A 196 -21.37 -18.40 -35.89
N HIS A 197 -20.69 -19.24 -35.11
CA HIS A 197 -20.33 -19.01 -33.71
C HIS A 197 -19.04 -19.76 -33.37
N THR A 198 -18.39 -19.40 -32.26
CA THR A 198 -17.27 -20.17 -31.70
C THR A 198 -17.82 -21.28 -30.81
N GLU A 199 -17.29 -22.49 -30.98
CA GLU A 199 -17.47 -23.61 -30.07
C GLU A 199 -16.12 -23.97 -29.43
N TYR A 200 -16.17 -24.47 -28.19
CA TYR A 200 -15.02 -24.71 -27.33
C TYR A 200 -15.05 -26.15 -26.80
N SER A 201 -13.88 -26.77 -26.74
CA SER A 201 -13.65 -28.06 -26.09
C SER A 201 -13.54 -27.86 -24.59
N VAL A 202 -14.45 -28.43 -23.79
CA VAL A 202 -14.43 -28.34 -22.32
C VAL A 202 -14.01 -29.69 -21.77
N THR A 203 -12.75 -29.80 -21.32
CA THR A 203 -12.17 -31.01 -20.74
C THR A 203 -12.21 -30.92 -19.23
N THR A 204 -12.75 -31.93 -18.56
CA THR A 204 -12.89 -31.99 -17.10
C THR A 204 -12.16 -33.20 -16.54
N LYS A 205 -11.30 -32.98 -15.54
CA LYS A 205 -10.70 -33.99 -14.67
C LYS A 205 -11.29 -33.85 -13.28
N THR A 206 -11.78 -34.95 -12.68
CA THR A 206 -12.34 -34.92 -11.32
C THR A 206 -12.17 -36.23 -10.57
N THR A 207 -12.02 -36.11 -9.25
CA THR A 207 -12.12 -37.25 -8.30
C THR A 207 -13.55 -37.46 -7.78
N SER A 208 -14.52 -36.65 -8.23
CA SER A 208 -15.91 -36.74 -7.82
C SER A 208 -16.60 -38.00 -8.34
N LYS A 209 -17.00 -38.88 -7.40
CA LYS A 209 -17.90 -40.03 -7.65
C LYS A 209 -19.30 -39.62 -8.13
N GLY A 210 -19.59 -38.32 -8.21
CA GLY A 210 -20.81 -37.80 -8.82
C GLY A 210 -20.83 -37.93 -10.35
N TYR A 211 -19.69 -38.13 -11.02
CA TYR A 211 -19.56 -38.21 -12.47
C TYR A 211 -19.33 -39.65 -12.96
N ARG A 212 -19.70 -39.94 -14.22
CA ARG A 212 -19.56 -41.27 -14.84
C ARG A 212 -18.10 -41.68 -15.07
N ASN A 213 -17.30 -40.71 -15.51
CA ASN A 213 -15.89 -40.88 -15.85
C ASN A 213 -15.05 -39.87 -15.05
N PRO A 214 -13.80 -40.21 -14.67
CA PRO A 214 -12.90 -39.28 -13.97
C PRO A 214 -12.25 -38.24 -14.90
N GLU A 215 -12.25 -38.50 -16.21
CA GLU A 215 -11.79 -37.60 -17.27
C GLU A 215 -12.75 -37.70 -18.47
N PHE A 216 -13.18 -36.55 -19.01
CA PHE A 216 -14.07 -36.46 -20.17
C PHE A 216 -13.99 -35.07 -20.82
N THR A 217 -14.38 -34.99 -22.09
CA THR A 217 -14.37 -33.75 -22.89
C THR A 217 -15.70 -33.58 -23.63
N VAL A 218 -16.30 -32.39 -23.55
CA VAL A 218 -17.57 -32.06 -24.23
C VAL A 218 -17.46 -30.76 -25.02
N SER A 219 -18.15 -30.66 -26.16
CA SER A 219 -18.20 -29.42 -26.94
C SER A 219 -19.27 -28.46 -26.40
N ARG A 220 -18.92 -27.17 -26.26
CA ARG A 220 -19.82 -26.11 -25.73
C ARG A 220 -19.65 -24.80 -26.48
N ARG A 221 -20.77 -24.15 -26.81
CA ARG A 221 -20.78 -22.80 -27.39
C ARG A 221 -21.08 -21.77 -26.31
N TYR A 222 -20.60 -20.53 -26.47
CA TYR A 222 -20.76 -19.43 -25.50
C TYR A 222 -22.19 -19.22 -24.93
N ARG A 223 -23.24 -19.54 -25.70
CA ARG A 223 -24.64 -19.46 -25.23
C ARG A 223 -24.96 -20.47 -24.12
N ASP A 224 -24.26 -21.59 -24.08
CA ASP A 224 -24.48 -22.69 -23.14
C ASP A 224 -23.97 -22.31 -21.74
N PHE A 225 -22.87 -21.56 -21.68
CA PHE A 225 -22.33 -20.97 -20.46
C PHE A 225 -23.30 -19.91 -19.89
N LEU A 226 -23.95 -19.11 -20.75
CA LEU A 226 -25.03 -18.19 -20.34
C LEU A 226 -26.26 -18.94 -19.79
N TRP A 227 -26.61 -20.10 -20.35
CA TRP A 227 -27.66 -20.97 -19.81
C TRP A 227 -27.27 -21.48 -18.42
N LEU A 228 -26.04 -21.99 -18.24
CA LEU A 228 -25.54 -22.47 -16.95
C LEU A 228 -25.60 -21.37 -15.89
N TYR A 229 -25.02 -20.20 -16.18
CA TYR A 229 -25.06 -19.02 -15.30
C TYR A 229 -26.48 -18.61 -14.88
N THR A 230 -27.46 -18.79 -15.78
CA THR A 230 -28.87 -18.53 -15.51
C THR A 230 -29.50 -19.60 -14.60
N GLN A 231 -29.19 -20.89 -14.79
CA GLN A 231 -29.73 -21.95 -13.93
C GLN A 231 -29.11 -21.95 -12.55
N LEU A 232 -27.79 -21.75 -12.42
CA LEU A 232 -27.14 -21.66 -11.10
C LEU A 232 -27.76 -20.54 -10.25
N HIS A 233 -28.12 -19.39 -10.84
CA HIS A 233 -28.88 -18.33 -10.18
C HIS A 233 -30.33 -18.70 -9.85
N ASN A 234 -31.01 -19.56 -10.63
CA ASN A 234 -32.37 -20.03 -10.32
C ASN A 234 -32.35 -21.06 -9.17
N ASN A 235 -31.36 -21.98 -9.20
CA ASN A 235 -31.24 -23.12 -8.31
C ASN A 235 -30.70 -22.73 -6.92
N ASN A 236 -29.80 -21.74 -6.85
CA ASN A 236 -29.03 -21.40 -5.64
C ASN A 236 -29.28 -19.93 -5.21
N PRO A 237 -30.47 -19.60 -4.68
CA PRO A 237 -30.81 -18.23 -4.33
C PRO A 237 -29.92 -17.69 -3.21
N GLY A 238 -29.30 -16.53 -3.43
CA GLY A 238 -28.40 -15.87 -2.47
C GLY A 238 -26.93 -16.30 -2.54
N VAL A 239 -26.56 -17.18 -3.48
CA VAL A 239 -25.18 -17.57 -3.77
C VAL A 239 -24.55 -16.63 -4.81
N ILE A 240 -23.25 -16.35 -4.72
CA ILE A 240 -22.51 -15.57 -5.73
C ILE A 240 -22.06 -16.53 -6.84
N ILE A 241 -22.58 -16.35 -8.06
CA ILE A 241 -22.32 -17.25 -9.19
C ILE A 241 -21.20 -16.68 -10.07
N PRO A 242 -20.13 -17.43 -10.36
CA PRO A 242 -19.09 -17.04 -11.31
C PRO A 242 -19.68 -16.66 -12.69
N PRO A 243 -19.46 -15.42 -13.18
CA PRO A 243 -20.12 -14.89 -14.36
C PRO A 243 -19.30 -15.06 -15.65
N PRO A 244 -19.93 -15.41 -16.78
CA PRO A 244 -19.24 -15.51 -18.06
C PRO A 244 -18.82 -14.12 -18.60
N PRO A 245 -17.74 -14.04 -19.40
CA PRO A 245 -17.31 -12.81 -20.06
C PRO A 245 -18.38 -12.24 -20.99
N GLU A 246 -18.33 -10.93 -21.25
CA GLU A 246 -19.40 -10.21 -21.96
C GLU A 246 -19.65 -10.70 -23.41
N LYS A 247 -20.87 -10.45 -23.90
CA LYS A 247 -21.33 -10.85 -25.23
C LYS A 247 -20.98 -9.81 -26.31
N GLN A 248 -19.71 -9.72 -26.67
CA GLN A 248 -19.28 -8.89 -27.80
C GLN A 248 -19.86 -9.39 -29.14
N ALA A 249 -20.22 -8.44 -30.03
CA ALA A 249 -20.81 -8.71 -31.35
C ALA A 249 -19.86 -8.38 -32.52
N VAL A 250 -19.18 -7.23 -32.45
CA VAL A 250 -18.14 -6.79 -33.42
C VAL A 250 -16.79 -7.42 -33.02
N GLY A 251 -15.92 -7.76 -33.97
CA GLY A 251 -14.62 -8.36 -33.66
C GLY A 251 -14.64 -9.80 -33.12
N ARG A 252 -15.83 -10.42 -33.02
CA ARG A 252 -16.09 -11.70 -32.30
C ARG A 252 -15.34 -12.97 -32.77
N PHE A 253 -14.43 -12.83 -33.74
CA PHE A 253 -13.57 -13.88 -34.30
C PHE A 253 -12.09 -13.47 -34.39
N GLN A 254 -11.69 -12.33 -33.79
CA GLN A 254 -10.28 -11.93 -33.68
C GLN A 254 -9.55 -12.82 -32.66
N ALA A 255 -8.25 -13.08 -32.88
CA ALA A 255 -7.48 -14.02 -32.06
C ALA A 255 -7.42 -13.62 -30.58
N ASP A 256 -6.96 -12.39 -30.28
CA ASP A 256 -6.88 -11.79 -28.94
C ASP A 256 -8.19 -11.98 -28.16
N PHE A 257 -9.32 -11.69 -28.82
CA PHE A 257 -10.66 -11.75 -28.26
C PHE A 257 -11.12 -13.19 -28.00
N VAL A 258 -10.83 -14.12 -28.92
CA VAL A 258 -11.20 -15.53 -28.78
C VAL A 258 -10.44 -16.18 -27.63
N GLU A 259 -9.14 -15.87 -27.47
CA GLU A 259 -8.30 -16.38 -26.38
C GLU A 259 -8.63 -15.73 -25.02
N SER A 260 -8.78 -14.41 -24.97
CA SER A 260 -9.23 -13.71 -23.75
C SER A 260 -10.56 -14.29 -23.23
N ARG A 261 -11.53 -14.52 -24.14
CA ARG A 261 -12.78 -15.21 -23.79
C ARG A 261 -12.57 -16.66 -23.35
N ARG A 262 -11.68 -17.43 -23.99
CA ARG A 262 -11.38 -18.83 -23.62
C ARG A 262 -10.89 -18.90 -22.17
N SER A 263 -9.90 -18.10 -21.82
CA SER A 263 -9.35 -17.97 -20.47
C SER A 263 -10.41 -17.56 -19.44
N ALA A 264 -11.24 -16.56 -19.73
CA ALA A 264 -12.30 -16.13 -18.82
C ALA A 264 -13.42 -17.19 -18.63
N LEU A 265 -13.73 -18.00 -19.65
CA LEU A 265 -14.66 -19.13 -19.52
C LEU A 265 -14.06 -20.29 -18.68
N GLU A 266 -12.76 -20.51 -18.78
CA GLU A 266 -12.01 -21.49 -17.98
C GLU A 266 -11.98 -21.10 -16.50
N ARG A 267 -11.67 -19.85 -16.17
CA ARG A 267 -11.78 -19.29 -14.81
C ARG A 267 -13.20 -19.46 -14.25
N MET A 268 -14.24 -19.12 -15.03
CA MET A 268 -15.64 -19.25 -14.62
C MET A 268 -16.01 -20.69 -14.22
N LEU A 269 -15.61 -21.70 -15.01
CA LEU A 269 -15.93 -23.10 -14.70
C LEU A 269 -15.15 -23.64 -13.50
N ASN A 270 -13.87 -23.34 -13.38
CA ASN A 270 -13.08 -23.79 -12.24
C ASN A 270 -13.59 -23.19 -10.91
N LYS A 271 -13.94 -21.89 -10.89
CA LYS A 271 -14.59 -21.29 -9.71
C LYS A 271 -15.95 -21.91 -9.40
N ALA A 272 -16.77 -22.21 -10.41
CA ALA A 272 -18.06 -22.89 -10.19
C ALA A 272 -17.90 -24.31 -9.63
N ALA A 273 -16.86 -25.04 -10.05
CA ALA A 273 -16.57 -26.39 -9.56
C ALA A 273 -15.83 -26.43 -8.20
N ALA A 274 -15.10 -25.38 -7.83
CA ALA A 274 -14.48 -25.23 -6.51
C ALA A 274 -15.48 -24.75 -5.44
N HIS A 275 -16.59 -24.15 -5.84
CA HIS A 275 -17.58 -23.55 -4.95
C HIS A 275 -18.35 -24.61 -4.13
N PRO A 276 -18.38 -24.54 -2.77
CA PRO A 276 -18.96 -25.59 -1.91
C PRO A 276 -20.39 -26.03 -2.23
N VAL A 277 -21.28 -25.08 -2.58
CA VAL A 277 -22.65 -25.36 -3.05
C VAL A 277 -22.69 -25.80 -4.52
N LEU A 278 -22.17 -24.98 -5.45
CA LEU A 278 -22.38 -25.16 -6.90
C LEU A 278 -21.76 -26.44 -7.46
N GLN A 279 -20.69 -26.98 -6.86
CA GLN A 279 -20.11 -28.29 -7.20
C GLN A 279 -21.11 -29.46 -7.13
N HIS A 280 -22.25 -29.28 -6.45
CA HIS A 280 -23.32 -30.28 -6.30
C HIS A 280 -24.55 -29.97 -7.16
N ASP A 281 -24.55 -28.89 -7.95
CA ASP A 281 -25.70 -28.52 -8.77
C ASP A 281 -25.89 -29.47 -9.98
N SER A 282 -27.12 -29.95 -10.16
CA SER A 282 -27.50 -30.84 -11.26
C SER A 282 -27.23 -30.27 -12.65
N ASP A 283 -27.32 -28.95 -12.82
CA ASP A 283 -27.10 -28.26 -14.09
C ASP A 283 -25.63 -27.94 -14.35
N LEU A 284 -24.79 -27.77 -13.30
CA LEU A 284 -23.33 -27.78 -13.48
C LEU A 284 -22.86 -29.17 -13.92
N LYS A 285 -23.37 -30.23 -13.29
CA LYS A 285 -23.09 -31.60 -13.74
C LYS A 285 -23.56 -31.82 -15.18
N LEU A 286 -24.79 -31.44 -15.53
CA LEU A 286 -25.32 -31.60 -16.90
C LEU A 286 -24.47 -30.80 -17.91
N PHE A 287 -24.07 -29.58 -17.57
CA PHE A 287 -23.21 -28.76 -18.41
C PHE A 287 -21.84 -29.38 -18.64
N LEU A 288 -21.23 -30.03 -17.65
CA LEU A 288 -19.92 -30.66 -17.82
C LEU A 288 -19.99 -32.05 -18.48
N GLU A 289 -20.95 -32.91 -18.12
CA GLU A 289 -20.97 -34.33 -18.53
C GLU A 289 -21.72 -34.63 -19.84
N SER A 290 -22.58 -33.72 -20.34
CA SER A 290 -23.56 -34.09 -21.38
C SER A 290 -23.07 -33.94 -22.82
N ASP A 291 -22.85 -35.04 -23.55
CA ASP A 291 -22.62 -35.00 -25.01
C ASP A 291 -23.83 -34.41 -25.77
N ALA A 292 -25.06 -34.82 -25.40
CA ALA A 292 -26.29 -34.47 -26.09
C ALA A 292 -27.00 -33.21 -25.53
N PHE A 293 -26.23 -32.26 -25.00
CA PHE A 293 -26.70 -31.13 -24.16
C PHE A 293 -27.95 -30.38 -24.66
N ASN A 294 -28.01 -30.04 -25.95
CA ASN A 294 -29.15 -29.32 -26.56
C ASN A 294 -30.46 -30.16 -26.65
N MET A 295 -30.38 -31.48 -26.48
CA MET A 295 -31.53 -32.38 -26.37
C MET A 295 -31.92 -32.58 -24.91
N ASP A 296 -30.95 -32.77 -24.02
CA ASP A 296 -31.22 -33.08 -22.61
C ASP A 296 -31.78 -31.89 -21.82
N ILE A 297 -31.40 -30.65 -22.14
CA ILE A 297 -32.10 -29.44 -21.64
C ILE A 297 -33.60 -29.50 -21.98
N LYS A 298 -33.94 -29.74 -23.26
CA LYS A 298 -35.34 -29.79 -23.71
C LYS A 298 -36.11 -30.94 -23.07
N ASN A 299 -35.43 -32.03 -22.74
CA ASN A 299 -36.02 -33.16 -22.01
C ASN A 299 -36.22 -32.84 -20.52
N LYS A 300 -35.37 -32.01 -19.89
CA LYS A 300 -35.56 -31.48 -18.53
C LYS A 300 -36.75 -30.51 -18.50
N GLU A 301 -36.76 -29.51 -19.39
CA GLU A 301 -37.82 -28.49 -19.52
C GLU A 301 -39.21 -29.10 -19.75
N ARG A 302 -39.30 -30.23 -20.45
CA ARG A 302 -40.55 -30.98 -20.67
C ARG A 302 -41.02 -31.84 -19.49
N LYS A 303 -40.12 -32.20 -18.57
CA LYS A 303 -40.45 -33.01 -17.38
C LYS A 303 -40.88 -32.15 -16.18
N ASP A 304 -40.51 -30.88 -16.16
CA ASP A 304 -40.79 -29.97 -15.04
C ASP A 304 -41.56 -28.70 -15.48
N PRO A 305 -42.81 -28.85 -15.98
CA PRO A 305 -43.57 -27.73 -16.54
C PRO A 305 -43.94 -26.65 -15.50
N GLY A 306 -43.97 -27.00 -14.20
CA GLY A 306 -44.42 -26.11 -13.12
C GLY A 306 -43.55 -24.86 -12.93
N LEU A 307 -42.31 -24.86 -13.41
CA LEU A 307 -41.40 -23.71 -13.37
C LEU A 307 -41.40 -22.87 -14.66
N SER A 308 -41.93 -23.40 -15.77
CA SER A 308 -41.81 -22.77 -17.11
C SER A 308 -42.90 -21.72 -17.40
N GLU A 309 -44.13 -21.96 -16.97
CA GLU A 309 -45.27 -21.08 -17.35
C GLU A 309 -45.29 -19.71 -16.64
N SER A 310 -44.43 -19.48 -15.65
CA SER A 310 -44.40 -18.23 -14.86
C SER A 310 -43.48 -17.11 -15.39
N LYS A 311 -42.68 -17.37 -16.45
CA LYS A 311 -41.67 -16.41 -16.99
C LYS A 311 -41.95 -15.95 -18.44
N GLY A 312 -43.22 -15.89 -18.84
CA GLY A 312 -43.65 -15.40 -20.16
C GLY A 312 -43.75 -13.86 -20.28
N MET A 313 -42.62 -13.18 -20.55
CA MET A 313 -42.38 -11.87 -21.23
C MET A 313 -43.40 -10.68 -21.18
N PHE A 314 -44.44 -10.68 -20.34
CA PHE A 314 -45.45 -9.60 -20.26
C PHE A 314 -45.55 -8.91 -18.89
N GLY A 315 -44.99 -9.50 -17.82
CA GLY A 315 -45.02 -8.92 -16.47
C GLY A 315 -44.25 -7.61 -16.30
N SER A 316 -43.30 -7.30 -17.19
CA SER A 316 -42.40 -6.15 -17.05
C SER A 316 -43.06 -4.78 -17.30
N MET A 317 -44.33 -4.73 -17.70
CA MET A 317 -45.06 -3.47 -17.94
C MET A 317 -46.11 -3.14 -16.85
N LEU A 318 -46.22 -3.99 -15.81
CA LEU A 318 -47.13 -3.77 -14.67
C LEU A 318 -46.35 -3.65 -13.34
N SER A 319 -45.34 -2.78 -13.32
CA SER A 319 -44.65 -2.32 -12.10
C SER A 319 -45.55 -1.35 -11.29
N GLY A 320 -46.74 -1.82 -10.93
CA GLY A 320 -47.76 -1.07 -10.21
C GLY A 320 -47.50 -1.07 -8.71
N SER A 321 -46.75 -0.08 -8.23
CA SER A 321 -46.69 0.32 -6.83
C SER A 321 -46.42 -0.76 -5.77
N SER A 322 -45.45 -1.65 -6.01
CA SER A 322 -44.75 -2.28 -4.88
C SER A 322 -44.17 -1.17 -3.99
N GLY A 323 -44.36 -1.28 -2.67
CA GLY A 323 -43.84 -0.29 -1.72
C GLY A 323 -42.33 -0.13 -1.82
N LYS A 324 -41.79 1.04 -1.43
CA LYS A 324 -40.33 1.22 -1.37
C LYS A 324 -39.74 0.17 -0.42
N PHE A 325 -38.94 -0.74 -0.96
CA PHE A 325 -38.06 -1.55 -0.14
C PHE A 325 -37.04 -0.61 0.52
N VAL A 326 -37.12 -0.55 1.85
CA VAL A 326 -36.12 0.09 2.70
C VAL A 326 -35.36 -1.07 3.35
N GLU A 327 -34.06 -1.17 3.08
CA GLU A 327 -33.22 -2.10 3.83
C GLU A 327 -33.16 -1.62 5.29
N HIS A 328 -33.52 -2.49 6.23
CA HIS A 328 -33.47 -2.22 7.68
C HIS A 328 -32.29 -2.96 8.37
N ASP A 329 -31.48 -3.66 7.58
CA ASP A 329 -30.27 -4.34 8.03
C ASP A 329 -29.08 -3.51 7.55
N ASP A 330 -28.57 -2.64 8.44
CA ASP A 330 -27.54 -1.64 8.13
C ASP A 330 -26.30 -2.27 7.46
N TRP A 331 -25.97 -3.52 7.83
CA TRP A 331 -24.88 -4.26 7.20
C TRP A 331 -25.11 -4.47 5.70
N PHE A 332 -26.33 -4.81 5.26
CA PHE A 332 -26.63 -4.90 3.81
C PHE A 332 -26.67 -3.53 3.15
N HIS A 333 -27.02 -2.46 3.88
CA HIS A 333 -26.97 -1.09 3.35
C HIS A 333 -25.53 -0.63 3.08
N ASP A 334 -24.68 -0.67 4.10
CA ASP A 334 -23.27 -0.26 4.02
C ASP A 334 -22.49 -1.12 3.03
N ARG A 335 -22.71 -2.45 3.05
CA ARG A 335 -22.06 -3.38 2.14
C ARG A 335 -22.45 -3.13 0.69
N ARG A 336 -23.67 -2.67 0.42
CA ARG A 336 -24.09 -2.23 -0.92
C ARG A 336 -23.37 -0.97 -1.36
N ILE A 337 -23.27 0.05 -0.48
CA ILE A 337 -22.52 1.29 -0.77
C ILE A 337 -21.06 0.97 -1.10
N TYR A 338 -20.43 0.10 -0.31
CA TYR A 338 -19.08 -0.40 -0.57
C TYR A 338 -18.96 -1.06 -1.95
N LEU A 339 -19.89 -1.94 -2.34
CA LEU A 339 -19.89 -2.62 -3.63
C LEU A 339 -20.15 -1.68 -4.81
N ASP A 340 -20.98 -0.65 -4.63
CA ASP A 340 -21.20 0.40 -5.63
C ASP A 340 -19.93 1.26 -5.83
N ALA A 341 -19.19 1.57 -4.74
CA ALA A 341 -17.90 2.27 -4.82
C ALA A 341 -16.77 1.40 -5.43
N LEU A 342 -16.66 0.14 -5.01
CA LEU A 342 -15.67 -0.82 -5.53
C LEU A 342 -15.85 -1.05 -7.04
N GLU A 343 -17.09 -1.19 -7.53
CA GLU A 343 -17.34 -1.33 -8.98
C GLU A 343 -16.86 -0.10 -9.77
N ALA A 344 -17.05 1.11 -9.22
CA ALA A 344 -16.57 2.34 -9.85
C ALA A 344 -15.03 2.42 -9.88
N GLN A 345 -14.37 2.02 -8.79
CA GLN A 345 -12.90 1.95 -8.70
C GLN A 345 -12.33 0.91 -9.69
N LEU A 346 -12.89 -0.30 -9.73
CA LEU A 346 -12.44 -1.34 -10.66
C LEU A 346 -12.67 -0.94 -12.13
N LYS A 347 -13.78 -0.25 -12.45
CA LYS A 347 -14.02 0.29 -13.81
C LYS A 347 -13.02 1.39 -14.19
N ALA A 348 -12.59 2.21 -13.25
CA ALA A 348 -11.52 3.19 -13.49
C ALA A 348 -10.17 2.50 -13.71
N LEU A 349 -9.87 1.45 -12.93
CA LEU A 349 -8.64 0.65 -13.05
C LEU A 349 -8.58 -0.11 -14.39
N LEU A 350 -9.66 -0.77 -14.81
CA LEU A 350 -9.73 -1.45 -16.11
C LEU A 350 -9.44 -0.49 -17.27
N LYS A 351 -10.06 0.70 -17.24
CA LYS A 351 -9.83 1.75 -18.25
C LYS A 351 -8.36 2.23 -18.26
N ALA A 352 -7.68 2.23 -17.11
CA ALA A 352 -6.26 2.55 -17.04
C ALA A 352 -5.39 1.43 -17.65
N THR A 353 -5.70 0.17 -17.35
CA THR A 353 -5.05 -1.01 -17.96
C THR A 353 -5.24 -1.05 -19.47
N ASP A 354 -6.46 -0.83 -19.98
CA ASP A 354 -6.75 -0.69 -21.41
C ASP A 354 -5.93 0.43 -22.06
N GLY A 355 -5.69 1.53 -21.32
CA GLY A 355 -4.83 2.64 -21.74
C GLY A 355 -3.37 2.23 -21.91
N VAL A 356 -2.80 1.51 -20.94
CA VAL A 356 -1.42 0.97 -21.02
C VAL A 356 -1.27 -0.02 -22.17
N VAL A 357 -2.22 -0.96 -22.32
CA VAL A 357 -2.27 -1.92 -23.43
C VAL A 357 -2.32 -1.19 -24.78
N THR A 358 -3.13 -0.15 -24.90
CA THR A 358 -3.22 0.67 -26.13
C THR A 358 -1.91 1.41 -26.41
N GLN A 359 -1.27 1.98 -25.39
CA GLN A 359 0.02 2.66 -25.54
C GLN A 359 1.14 1.70 -25.95
N ARG A 360 1.21 0.50 -25.38
CA ARG A 360 2.21 -0.52 -25.77
C ARG A 360 2.01 -1.02 -27.20
N LYS A 361 0.76 -1.22 -27.65
CA LYS A 361 0.48 -1.53 -29.07
C LYS A 361 0.90 -0.38 -30.00
N GLY A 362 0.67 0.88 -29.60
CA GLY A 362 1.18 2.04 -30.35
C GLY A 362 2.71 2.16 -30.39
N LEU A 363 3.42 1.76 -29.31
CA LEU A 363 4.89 1.67 -29.31
C LEU A 363 5.40 0.55 -30.22
N ALA A 364 4.73 -0.60 -30.22
CA ALA A 364 5.03 -1.70 -31.13
C ALA A 364 4.88 -1.27 -32.61
N GLU A 365 3.79 -0.60 -32.96
CA GLU A 365 3.56 -0.03 -34.29
C GLU A 365 4.68 0.97 -34.66
N ALA A 366 5.00 1.92 -33.77
CA ALA A 366 6.05 2.92 -34.01
C ALA A 366 7.46 2.32 -34.17
N CYS A 367 7.82 1.29 -33.40
CA CYS A 367 9.07 0.55 -33.59
C CYS A 367 9.10 -0.19 -34.94
N GLY A 368 7.96 -0.69 -35.42
CA GLY A 368 7.84 -1.29 -36.75
C GLY A 368 8.07 -0.27 -37.89
N ASP A 369 7.44 0.90 -37.81
CA ASP A 369 7.62 1.98 -38.80
C ASP A 369 9.06 2.54 -38.78
N PHE A 370 9.68 2.63 -37.60
CA PHE A 370 11.06 3.07 -37.46
C PHE A 370 12.07 2.03 -37.98
N SER A 371 11.86 0.73 -37.71
CA SER A 371 12.60 -0.36 -38.35
C SER A 371 12.55 -0.26 -39.88
N ALA A 372 11.35 -0.18 -40.46
CA ALA A 372 11.18 -0.09 -41.92
C ALA A 372 11.90 1.13 -42.51
N SER A 373 11.95 2.24 -41.77
CA SER A 373 12.69 3.46 -42.14
C SER A 373 14.21 3.26 -42.08
N LEU A 374 14.73 2.61 -41.02
CA LEU A 374 16.15 2.32 -40.84
C LEU A 374 16.68 1.33 -41.88
N HIS A 375 15.97 0.23 -42.13
CA HIS A 375 16.31 -0.73 -43.19
C HIS A 375 16.33 -0.05 -44.57
N SER A 376 15.33 0.79 -44.86
CA SER A 376 15.27 1.56 -46.11
C SER A 376 16.43 2.56 -46.27
N LEU A 377 16.95 3.10 -45.16
CA LEU A 377 18.13 3.97 -45.15
C LEU A 377 19.43 3.17 -45.32
N SER A 378 19.57 2.04 -44.63
CA SER A 378 20.71 1.13 -44.79
C SER A 378 20.85 0.64 -46.23
N ALA A 379 19.74 0.22 -46.85
CA ALA A 379 19.71 -0.29 -48.22
C ALA A 379 20.09 0.73 -49.31
N VAL A 380 20.22 2.02 -48.98
CA VAL A 380 20.72 3.07 -49.89
C VAL A 380 22.05 3.69 -49.43
N GLU A 381 22.55 3.34 -48.25
CA GLU A 381 23.83 3.83 -47.73
C GLU A 381 24.99 3.06 -48.36
N LEU A 382 25.96 3.81 -48.89
CA LEU A 382 27.08 3.26 -49.66
C LEU A 382 28.30 2.93 -48.80
N SER A 383 28.41 3.48 -47.58
CA SER A 383 29.48 3.15 -46.64
C SER A 383 29.15 1.88 -45.84
N PRO A 384 29.95 0.79 -45.97
CA PRO A 384 29.73 -0.43 -45.18
C PRO A 384 29.81 -0.21 -43.66
N SER A 385 30.58 0.81 -43.23
CA SER A 385 30.73 1.21 -41.83
C SER A 385 29.49 1.89 -41.24
N LEU A 386 28.44 2.12 -42.04
CA LEU A 386 27.21 2.78 -41.61
C LEU A 386 25.96 1.98 -41.99
N SER A 387 25.93 1.34 -43.17
CA SER A 387 24.81 0.48 -43.55
C SER A 387 24.67 -0.74 -42.65
N GLY A 388 25.76 -1.42 -42.26
CA GLY A 388 25.73 -2.55 -41.33
C GLY A 388 25.13 -2.21 -39.95
N PRO A 389 25.63 -1.17 -39.26
CA PRO A 389 25.03 -0.67 -38.03
C PRO A 389 23.55 -0.24 -38.16
N LEU A 390 23.16 0.40 -39.27
CA LEU A 390 21.77 0.82 -39.50
C LEU A 390 20.82 -0.36 -39.74
N ASP A 391 21.27 -1.41 -40.43
CA ASP A 391 20.48 -2.63 -40.65
C ASP A 391 20.31 -3.41 -39.34
N SER A 392 21.40 -3.54 -38.58
CA SER A 392 21.39 -4.15 -37.25
C SER A 392 20.43 -3.43 -36.29
N LEU A 393 20.43 -2.09 -36.31
CA LEU A 393 19.50 -1.26 -35.54
C LEU A 393 18.04 -1.45 -35.99
N SER A 394 17.77 -1.71 -37.27
CA SER A 394 16.43 -2.08 -37.74
C SER A 394 15.97 -3.41 -37.13
N ASP A 395 16.79 -4.46 -37.21
CA ASP A 395 16.49 -5.79 -36.65
C ASP A 395 16.18 -5.73 -35.14
N ILE A 396 16.88 -4.85 -34.42
CA ILE A 396 16.63 -4.56 -33.00
C ILE A 396 15.25 -3.95 -32.79
N GLN A 397 14.85 -2.96 -33.60
CA GLN A 397 13.52 -2.35 -33.50
C GLN A 397 12.40 -3.37 -33.80
N ILE A 398 12.64 -4.40 -34.63
CA ILE A 398 11.71 -5.53 -34.80
C ILE A 398 11.57 -6.34 -33.51
N ARG A 399 12.69 -6.71 -32.85
CA ARG A 399 12.64 -7.45 -31.57
C ARG A 399 11.96 -6.65 -30.45
N ILE A 400 12.24 -5.35 -30.37
CA ILE A 400 11.59 -4.43 -29.41
C ILE A 400 10.08 -4.34 -29.68
N ARG A 401 9.66 -4.32 -30.96
CA ARG A 401 8.25 -4.41 -31.34
C ARG A 401 7.61 -5.72 -30.87
N GLU A 402 8.21 -6.88 -31.17
CA GLU A 402 7.69 -8.20 -30.77
C GLU A 402 7.55 -8.32 -29.25
N LEU A 403 8.51 -7.75 -28.51
CA LEU A 403 8.49 -7.64 -27.06
C LEU A 403 7.30 -6.80 -26.56
N TYR A 404 7.06 -5.60 -27.12
CA TYR A 404 5.90 -4.78 -26.75
C TYR A 404 4.55 -5.43 -27.11
N GLU A 405 4.43 -6.12 -28.25
CA GLU A 405 3.21 -6.85 -28.62
C GLU A 405 2.89 -7.95 -27.58
N ARG A 406 3.92 -8.73 -27.19
CA ARG A 406 3.82 -9.79 -26.17
C ARG A 406 3.48 -9.23 -24.79
N GLN A 407 4.13 -8.14 -24.38
CA GLN A 407 3.91 -7.49 -23.09
C GLN A 407 2.49 -6.91 -23.00
N ALA A 408 1.96 -6.35 -24.10
CA ALA A 408 0.57 -5.89 -24.17
C ALA A 408 -0.44 -7.06 -24.09
N GLN A 409 -0.10 -8.24 -24.61
CA GLN A 409 -0.93 -9.44 -24.46
C GLN A 409 -0.91 -9.98 -23.01
N GLN A 410 0.25 -9.96 -22.35
CA GLN A 410 0.38 -10.38 -20.95
C GLN A 410 -0.45 -9.51 -20.00
N ASP A 411 -0.48 -8.19 -20.17
CA ASP A 411 -1.32 -7.26 -19.41
C ASP A 411 -2.82 -7.61 -19.48
N ILE A 412 -3.32 -7.93 -20.67
CA ILE A 412 -4.71 -8.34 -20.88
C ILE A 412 -5.00 -9.64 -20.13
N LEU A 413 -4.14 -10.65 -20.32
CA LEU A 413 -4.35 -12.01 -19.80
C LEU A 413 -4.18 -12.11 -18.27
N THR A 414 -3.41 -11.20 -17.66
CA THR A 414 -3.20 -11.11 -16.21
C THR A 414 -4.17 -10.10 -15.58
N MET A 415 -3.80 -8.83 -15.55
CA MET A 415 -4.49 -7.75 -14.86
C MET A 415 -5.87 -7.47 -15.45
N GLY A 416 -5.96 -7.37 -16.79
CA GLY A 416 -7.21 -7.05 -17.48
C GLY A 416 -8.35 -8.04 -17.16
N ILE A 417 -8.11 -9.34 -17.36
CA ILE A 417 -9.10 -10.39 -17.06
C ILE A 417 -9.50 -10.42 -15.58
N VAL A 418 -8.57 -10.22 -14.63
CA VAL A 418 -8.89 -10.21 -13.19
C VAL A 418 -9.81 -9.04 -12.82
N ILE A 419 -9.52 -7.82 -13.30
CA ILE A 419 -10.37 -6.65 -13.01
C ILE A 419 -11.77 -6.83 -13.60
N ASP A 420 -11.84 -7.25 -14.87
CA ASP A 420 -13.06 -7.49 -15.63
C ASP A 420 -13.93 -8.62 -15.02
N GLU A 421 -13.30 -9.69 -14.50
CA GLU A 421 -13.99 -10.73 -13.73
C GLU A 421 -14.63 -10.17 -12.45
N TYR A 422 -13.89 -9.36 -11.66
CA TYR A 422 -14.43 -8.84 -10.40
C TYR A 422 -15.51 -7.76 -10.58
N ILE A 423 -15.45 -6.96 -11.66
CA ILE A 423 -16.57 -6.09 -12.06
C ILE A 423 -17.84 -6.94 -12.30
N ARG A 424 -17.74 -8.05 -13.03
CA ARG A 424 -18.89 -8.95 -13.24
C ARG A 424 -19.34 -9.66 -11.98
N LEU A 425 -18.42 -10.09 -11.10
CA LEU A 425 -18.77 -10.76 -9.84
C LEU A 425 -19.59 -9.82 -8.94
N ILE A 426 -19.25 -8.53 -8.87
CA ILE A 426 -20.09 -7.52 -8.20
C ILE A 426 -21.49 -7.45 -8.83
N GLY A 427 -21.62 -7.67 -10.15
CA GLY A 427 -22.90 -7.85 -10.84
C GLY A 427 -23.70 -9.08 -10.39
N SER A 428 -23.05 -10.23 -10.14
CA SER A 428 -23.73 -11.40 -9.55
C SER A 428 -24.09 -11.15 -8.09
N VAL A 429 -23.22 -10.52 -7.29
CA VAL A 429 -23.54 -10.07 -5.93
C VAL A 429 -24.80 -9.20 -5.93
N LYS A 430 -24.86 -8.16 -6.78
CA LYS A 430 -26.04 -7.31 -6.94
C LYS A 430 -27.29 -8.09 -7.38
N THR A 431 -27.12 -9.19 -8.11
CA THR A 431 -28.22 -10.11 -8.46
C THR A 431 -28.70 -10.89 -7.24
N ALA A 432 -27.82 -11.41 -6.38
CA ALA A 432 -28.18 -12.04 -5.10
C ALA A 432 -28.92 -11.06 -4.15
N PHE A 433 -28.49 -9.80 -4.06
CA PHE A 433 -29.21 -8.74 -3.34
C PHE A 433 -30.64 -8.56 -3.87
N GLN A 434 -30.82 -8.52 -5.20
CA GLN A 434 -32.16 -8.46 -5.82
C GLN A 434 -33.00 -9.72 -5.56
N GLN A 435 -32.38 -10.88 -5.39
CA GLN A 435 -33.10 -12.11 -4.99
C GLN A 435 -33.55 -12.03 -3.52
N ARG A 436 -32.69 -11.61 -2.58
CA ARG A 436 -33.07 -11.38 -1.17
C ARG A 436 -34.20 -10.35 -1.07
N GLN A 437 -34.12 -9.28 -1.85
CA GLN A 437 -35.20 -8.30 -1.98
C GLN A 437 -36.51 -8.92 -2.49
N LYS A 438 -36.49 -9.86 -3.44
CA LYS A 438 -37.68 -10.58 -3.91
C LYS A 438 -38.25 -11.53 -2.84
N ALA A 439 -37.38 -12.22 -2.09
CA ALA A 439 -37.80 -13.07 -0.97
C ALA A 439 -38.51 -12.25 0.14
N TYR A 440 -37.99 -11.06 0.48
CA TYR A 440 -38.64 -10.13 1.41
C TYR A 440 -40.07 -9.77 1.00
N HIS A 441 -40.28 -9.38 -0.26
CA HIS A 441 -41.61 -9.06 -0.79
C HIS A 441 -42.54 -10.29 -0.83
N SER A 442 -41.99 -11.48 -1.10
CA SER A 442 -42.75 -12.74 -1.08
C SER A 442 -43.27 -13.07 0.33
N TRP A 443 -42.41 -12.95 1.35
CA TRP A 443 -42.80 -13.09 2.76
C TRP A 443 -43.88 -12.08 3.14
N HIS A 444 -43.67 -10.78 2.89
CA HIS A 444 -44.64 -9.73 3.26
C HIS A 444 -45.98 -9.89 2.51
N SER A 445 -45.97 -10.36 1.26
CA SER A 445 -47.19 -10.68 0.51
C SER A 445 -47.94 -11.88 1.09
N ALA A 446 -47.21 -12.95 1.48
CA ALA A 446 -47.80 -14.09 2.17
C ALA A 446 -48.39 -13.69 3.54
N GLU A 447 -47.74 -12.78 4.25
CA GLU A 447 -48.18 -12.31 5.58
C GLU A 447 -49.45 -11.45 5.49
N GLN A 448 -49.56 -10.60 4.46
CA GLN A 448 -50.79 -9.86 4.17
C GLN A 448 -51.96 -10.79 3.81
N GLU A 449 -51.73 -11.83 3.00
CA GLU A 449 -52.76 -12.83 2.66
C GLU A 449 -53.14 -13.69 3.87
N LEU A 450 -52.18 -14.05 4.74
CA LEU A 450 -52.45 -14.71 6.03
C LEU A 450 -53.33 -13.84 6.92
N GLN A 451 -53.00 -12.56 7.08
CA GLN A 451 -53.76 -11.63 7.93
C GLN A 451 -55.18 -11.41 7.39
N LYS A 452 -55.34 -11.36 6.06
CA LYS A 452 -56.64 -11.34 5.37
C LYS A 452 -57.44 -12.63 5.60
N ARG A 453 -56.80 -13.80 5.56
CA ARG A 453 -57.44 -15.10 5.87
C ARG A 453 -57.90 -15.20 7.32
N LYS A 454 -57.04 -14.85 8.29
CA LYS A 454 -57.40 -14.75 9.72
C LYS A 454 -58.56 -13.78 9.96
N THR A 455 -58.50 -12.58 9.37
CA THR A 455 -59.59 -11.59 9.45
C THR A 455 -60.92 -12.11 8.91
N ASN A 456 -60.91 -13.00 7.91
CA ASN A 456 -62.12 -13.63 7.37
C ASN A 456 -62.62 -14.80 8.24
N GLN A 457 -61.71 -15.57 8.84
CA GLN A 457 -62.03 -16.61 9.83
C GLN A 457 -62.71 -15.98 11.07
N ASP A 458 -62.15 -14.90 11.61
CA ASP A 458 -62.70 -14.12 12.73
C ASP A 458 -64.10 -13.56 12.43
N LYS A 459 -64.32 -13.05 11.22
CA LYS A 459 -65.64 -12.57 10.78
C LYS A 459 -66.67 -13.70 10.75
N LEU A 460 -66.29 -14.92 10.33
CA LEU A 460 -67.20 -16.06 10.31
C LEU A 460 -67.49 -16.58 11.73
N LEU A 461 -66.46 -16.67 12.58
CA LEU A 461 -66.59 -17.02 14.00
C LEU A 461 -67.59 -16.08 14.72
N ARG A 462 -67.49 -14.77 14.49
CA ARG A 462 -68.39 -13.76 15.08
C ARG A 462 -69.83 -13.77 14.53
N GLN A 463 -70.10 -14.49 13.44
CA GLN A 463 -71.44 -14.53 12.82
C GLN A 463 -72.36 -15.64 13.36
N GLY A 464 -71.85 -16.56 14.19
CA GLY A 464 -72.67 -17.44 15.04
C GLY A 464 -73.62 -18.41 14.32
N ARG A 465 -73.43 -18.66 13.01
CA ARG A 465 -74.26 -19.59 12.22
C ARG A 465 -73.55 -20.92 12.01
N SER A 466 -74.32 -22.00 12.02
CA SER A 466 -73.86 -23.38 11.77
C SER A 466 -73.33 -23.56 10.34
N GLN A 467 -72.05 -23.25 10.12
CA GLN A 467 -71.29 -23.54 8.89
C GLN A 467 -69.97 -24.24 9.23
N GLN A 468 -70.03 -25.33 10.00
CA GLN A 468 -68.86 -26.01 10.55
C GLN A 468 -67.85 -26.43 9.46
N ASP A 469 -68.31 -27.01 8.35
CA ASP A 469 -67.42 -27.45 7.26
C ASP A 469 -66.65 -26.28 6.63
N ARG A 470 -67.29 -25.12 6.53
CA ARG A 470 -66.67 -23.88 6.01
C ARG A 470 -65.66 -23.30 6.99
N LEU A 471 -65.90 -23.45 8.29
CA LEU A 471 -64.99 -23.05 9.34
C LEU A 471 -63.77 -23.99 9.40
N ASN A 472 -63.99 -25.30 9.21
CA ASN A 472 -62.92 -26.29 9.04
C ASN A 472 -62.06 -25.96 7.81
N GLN A 473 -62.69 -25.66 6.65
CA GLN A 473 -61.99 -25.26 5.43
C GLN A 473 -61.18 -23.97 5.62
N LEU A 474 -61.75 -22.92 6.20
CA LEU A 474 -61.02 -21.67 6.48
C LEU A 474 -59.87 -21.87 7.47
N SER A 475 -59.98 -22.82 8.40
CA SER A 475 -58.90 -23.15 9.34
C SER A 475 -57.73 -23.86 8.65
N ALA A 476 -58.02 -24.73 7.68
CA ALA A 476 -56.99 -25.30 6.80
C ALA A 476 -56.36 -24.24 5.88
N ASP A 477 -57.16 -23.35 5.29
CA ASP A 477 -56.67 -22.21 4.48
C ASP A 477 -55.77 -21.25 5.28
N VAL A 478 -56.01 -21.09 6.59
CA VAL A 478 -55.13 -20.33 7.49
C VAL A 478 -53.85 -21.11 7.79
N ALA A 479 -53.92 -22.39 8.16
CA ALA A 479 -52.72 -23.22 8.40
C ALA A 479 -51.81 -23.32 7.16
N ASP A 480 -52.37 -23.38 5.96
CA ASP A 480 -51.63 -23.32 4.70
C ASP A 480 -50.96 -21.97 4.46
N ALA A 481 -51.60 -20.87 4.86
CA ALA A 481 -51.01 -19.54 4.78
C ALA A 481 -49.91 -19.33 5.83
N GLU A 482 -50.07 -19.86 7.05
CA GLU A 482 -49.02 -19.85 8.08
C GLU A 482 -47.79 -20.64 7.65
N ARG A 483 -47.97 -21.83 7.05
CA ARG A 483 -46.86 -22.60 6.47
C ARG A 483 -46.15 -21.83 5.36
N LYS A 484 -46.88 -21.14 4.47
CA LYS A 484 -46.30 -20.32 3.40
C LYS A 484 -45.54 -19.09 3.93
N VAL A 485 -46.07 -18.40 4.94
CA VAL A 485 -45.37 -17.29 5.61
C VAL A 485 -44.08 -17.78 6.26
N HIS A 486 -44.13 -18.90 6.98
CA HIS A 486 -42.96 -19.47 7.63
C HIS A 486 -41.88 -19.88 6.62
N GLN A 487 -42.26 -20.55 5.52
CA GLN A 487 -41.33 -20.92 4.44
C GLN A 487 -40.72 -19.69 3.74
N ALA A 488 -41.53 -18.68 3.40
CA ALA A 488 -41.05 -17.48 2.72
C ALA A 488 -40.12 -16.64 3.62
N ARG A 489 -40.41 -16.60 4.93
CA ARG A 489 -39.53 -15.96 5.92
C ARG A 489 -38.22 -16.72 6.10
N LEU A 490 -38.27 -18.05 6.28
CA LEU A 490 -37.05 -18.87 6.40
C LEU A 490 -36.15 -18.68 5.19
N LEU A 491 -36.70 -18.67 3.96
CA LEU A 491 -35.93 -18.39 2.75
C LEU A 491 -35.23 -17.02 2.81
N PHE A 492 -35.90 -15.96 3.27
CA PHE A 492 -35.29 -14.63 3.42
C PHE A 492 -34.19 -14.61 4.50
N ASP A 493 -34.46 -15.20 5.67
CA ASP A 493 -33.53 -15.27 6.80
C ASP A 493 -32.29 -16.13 6.45
N ASP A 494 -32.48 -17.25 5.73
CA ASP A 494 -31.41 -18.14 5.26
C ASP A 494 -30.56 -17.51 4.16
N MET A 495 -31.17 -16.85 3.17
CA MET A 495 -30.44 -16.03 2.20
C MET A 495 -29.65 -14.92 2.88
N GLY A 496 -30.20 -14.30 3.92
CA GLY A 496 -29.51 -13.29 4.73
C GLY A 496 -28.25 -13.82 5.43
N ARG A 497 -28.26 -15.09 5.88
CA ARG A 497 -27.08 -15.75 6.47
C ARG A 497 -26.09 -16.21 5.41
N LEU A 498 -26.56 -16.86 4.35
CA LEU A 498 -25.73 -17.37 3.25
C LEU A 498 -24.95 -16.23 2.57
N MET A 499 -25.63 -15.14 2.22
CA MET A 499 -25.02 -13.98 1.57
C MET A 499 -23.89 -13.35 2.40
N ARG A 500 -23.92 -13.43 3.74
CA ARG A 500 -22.82 -12.95 4.60
C ARG A 500 -21.55 -13.80 4.38
N SER A 501 -21.68 -15.13 4.50
CA SER A 501 -20.56 -16.05 4.24
C SER A 501 -20.06 -16.05 2.78
N GLU A 502 -20.97 -15.84 1.81
CA GLU A 502 -20.61 -15.66 0.40
C GLU A 502 -19.80 -14.38 0.18
N LEU A 503 -20.20 -13.26 0.82
CA LEU A 503 -19.50 -11.98 0.73
C LEU A 503 -18.15 -11.97 1.46
N GLU A 504 -17.99 -12.74 2.53
CA GLU A 504 -16.71 -13.00 3.19
C GLU A 504 -15.78 -13.82 2.29
N ARG A 505 -16.30 -14.86 1.63
CA ARG A 505 -15.54 -15.64 0.64
C ARG A 505 -15.11 -14.77 -0.54
N PHE A 506 -16.01 -13.95 -1.08
CA PHE A 506 -15.74 -13.01 -2.16
C PHE A 506 -14.62 -12.01 -1.82
N GLU A 507 -14.57 -11.46 -0.60
CA GLU A 507 -13.45 -10.59 -0.20
C GLU A 507 -12.11 -11.32 -0.18
N ARG A 508 -12.08 -12.54 0.37
CA ARG A 508 -10.84 -13.32 0.43
C ARG A 508 -10.37 -13.72 -0.97
N GLU A 509 -11.26 -14.29 -1.78
CA GLU A 509 -10.97 -14.64 -3.19
C GLU A 509 -10.50 -13.40 -3.98
N LYS A 510 -11.13 -12.23 -3.77
CA LYS A 510 -10.70 -10.97 -4.39
C LYS A 510 -9.28 -10.60 -4.00
N VAL A 511 -8.92 -10.65 -2.72
CA VAL A 511 -7.56 -10.32 -2.25
C VAL A 511 -6.54 -11.33 -2.80
N GLU A 512 -6.88 -12.62 -2.84
CA GLU A 512 -6.02 -13.69 -3.38
C GLU A 512 -5.80 -13.54 -4.90
N ASP A 513 -6.87 -13.37 -5.69
CA ASP A 513 -6.80 -13.16 -7.16
C ASP A 513 -6.07 -11.87 -7.53
N PHE A 514 -6.38 -10.74 -6.88
CA PHE A 514 -5.71 -9.47 -7.19
C PHE A 514 -4.24 -9.48 -6.77
N LYS A 515 -3.90 -10.12 -5.65
CA LYS A 515 -2.49 -10.29 -5.26
C LYS A 515 -1.73 -11.06 -6.35
N SER A 516 -2.21 -12.26 -6.72
CA SER A 516 -1.56 -13.07 -7.76
C SER A 516 -1.54 -12.37 -9.12
N GLY A 517 -2.61 -11.65 -9.48
CA GLY A 517 -2.67 -10.86 -10.71
C GLY A 517 -1.68 -9.70 -10.75
N VAL A 518 -1.46 -9.02 -9.62
CA VAL A 518 -0.42 -7.97 -9.48
C VAL A 518 0.99 -8.59 -9.53
N GLU A 519 1.22 -9.71 -8.83
CA GLU A 519 2.51 -10.41 -8.82
C GLU A 519 2.93 -10.82 -10.25
N THR A 520 2.09 -11.58 -10.96
CA THR A 520 2.43 -12.03 -12.32
C THR A 520 2.50 -10.88 -13.35
N PHE A 521 1.72 -9.80 -13.17
CA PHE A 521 1.84 -8.59 -13.98
C PHE A 521 3.19 -7.90 -13.77
N LEU A 522 3.63 -7.73 -12.52
CA LEU A 522 4.91 -7.09 -12.20
C LEU A 522 6.11 -7.97 -12.62
N GLU A 523 6.04 -9.28 -12.42
CA GLU A 523 7.05 -10.23 -12.91
C GLU A 523 7.19 -10.16 -14.44
N SER A 524 6.07 -10.17 -15.17
CA SER A 524 6.07 -10.04 -16.64
C SER A 524 6.62 -8.69 -17.10
N ALA A 525 6.30 -7.61 -16.39
CA ALA A 525 6.82 -6.28 -16.69
C ALA A 525 8.33 -6.16 -16.44
N VAL A 526 8.84 -6.74 -15.35
CA VAL A 526 10.27 -6.80 -15.03
C VAL A 526 11.04 -7.64 -16.03
N GLU A 527 10.53 -8.83 -16.40
CA GLU A 527 11.22 -9.71 -17.33
C GLU A 527 11.33 -9.09 -18.72
N ALA A 528 10.25 -8.47 -19.22
CA ALA A 528 10.28 -7.72 -20.48
C ALA A 528 11.24 -6.52 -20.42
N GLN A 529 11.40 -5.87 -19.26
CA GLN A 529 12.38 -4.78 -19.12
C GLN A 529 13.83 -5.29 -19.12
N LYS A 530 14.11 -6.51 -18.62
CA LYS A 530 15.43 -7.14 -18.76
C LYS A 530 15.72 -7.50 -20.22
N GLU A 531 14.76 -8.12 -20.90
CA GLU A 531 14.91 -8.51 -22.32
C GLU A 531 15.15 -7.28 -23.21
N LEU A 532 14.48 -6.15 -22.93
CA LEU A 532 14.75 -4.88 -23.59
C LEU A 532 16.19 -4.38 -23.34
N ILE A 533 16.73 -4.57 -22.14
CA ILE A 533 18.13 -4.22 -21.83
C ILE A 533 19.09 -5.15 -22.56
N GLU A 534 18.87 -6.47 -22.51
CA GLU A 534 19.70 -7.48 -23.20
C GLU A 534 19.76 -7.24 -24.73
N ILE A 535 18.64 -6.85 -25.34
CA ILE A 535 18.57 -6.46 -26.76
C ILE A 535 19.48 -5.26 -27.07
N TRP A 536 19.51 -4.23 -26.21
CA TRP A 536 20.37 -3.06 -26.40
C TRP A 536 21.84 -3.32 -26.03
N GLU A 537 22.12 -4.08 -24.96
CA GLU A 537 23.49 -4.46 -24.58
C GLU A 537 24.16 -5.32 -25.66
N THR A 538 23.41 -6.28 -26.23
CA THR A 538 23.88 -7.09 -27.37
C THR A 538 24.27 -6.24 -28.58
N PHE A 539 23.53 -5.16 -28.85
CA PHE A 539 23.84 -4.25 -29.95
C PHE A 539 25.11 -3.45 -29.71
N LEU A 540 25.26 -2.87 -28.52
CA LEU A 540 26.44 -2.09 -28.16
C LEU A 540 27.70 -2.96 -28.23
N MET A 541 27.64 -4.20 -27.72
CA MET A 541 28.73 -5.17 -27.84
C MET A 541 29.05 -5.55 -29.29
N GLN A 542 28.08 -5.53 -30.21
CA GLN A 542 28.33 -5.78 -31.63
C GLN A 542 29.07 -4.61 -32.29
N LEU A 543 28.64 -3.37 -32.04
CA LEU A 543 29.34 -2.16 -32.52
C LEU A 543 30.78 -2.11 -31.99
N ASP A 544 30.98 -2.35 -30.70
CA ASP A 544 32.29 -2.40 -30.03
C ASP A 544 33.19 -3.54 -30.55
N THR A 545 32.67 -4.51 -31.31
CA THR A 545 33.49 -5.57 -31.96
C THR A 545 33.81 -5.32 -33.43
N ASP A 546 33.06 -4.46 -34.12
CA ASP A 546 33.33 -4.09 -35.52
C ASP A 546 34.34 -2.92 -35.62
N GLU A 547 34.40 -2.03 -34.62
CA GLU A 547 35.55 -1.13 -34.44
C GLU A 547 36.68 -1.86 -33.69
N GLY A 548 37.66 -2.36 -34.44
CA GLY A 548 38.70 -3.29 -33.95
C GLY A 548 39.79 -2.69 -33.04
N ASP A 549 39.42 -1.95 -32.00
CA ASP A 549 40.34 -1.39 -31.00
C ASP A 549 40.06 -1.94 -29.58
N THR A 550 41.11 -2.14 -28.78
CA THR A 550 40.96 -2.73 -27.44
C THR A 550 40.43 -1.73 -26.42
N PHE A 551 39.38 -2.09 -25.67
CA PHE A 551 38.80 -1.29 -24.59
C PHE A 551 39.86 -0.76 -23.60
N VAL A 552 40.02 0.58 -23.55
CA VAL A 552 40.83 1.29 -22.56
C VAL A 552 39.91 2.19 -21.73
N PRO A 553 39.79 1.98 -20.41
CA PRO A 553 38.99 2.86 -19.56
C PRO A 553 39.65 4.26 -19.42
N PRO A 554 38.88 5.36 -19.38
CA PRO A 554 39.43 6.71 -19.30
C PRO A 554 40.24 6.94 -18.01
N ALA A 555 41.47 7.46 -18.14
CA ALA A 555 42.38 7.65 -17.03
C ALA A 555 42.88 9.10 -16.88
N GLY A 556 42.96 9.56 -15.63
CA GLY A 556 43.95 10.56 -15.21
C GLY A 556 43.62 12.05 -15.40
N VAL A 557 42.87 12.63 -14.47
CA VAL A 557 43.12 14.04 -14.09
C VAL A 557 44.33 14.04 -13.15
N VAL A 558 45.46 14.56 -13.61
CA VAL A 558 46.71 14.59 -12.83
C VAL A 558 46.68 15.73 -11.82
N ALA A 559 46.88 15.41 -10.55
CA ALA A 559 46.98 16.41 -9.48
C ALA A 559 48.32 17.17 -9.54
N SER A 560 48.27 18.50 -9.65
CA SER A 560 49.43 19.37 -9.52
C SER A 560 49.72 19.67 -8.05
N SER A 561 50.74 19.02 -7.49
CA SER A 561 51.25 19.33 -6.16
C SER A 561 52.07 20.62 -6.15
N ASN A 562 51.76 21.54 -5.23
CA ASN A 562 52.79 22.25 -4.46
C ASN A 562 52.22 22.82 -3.16
N VAL A 563 53.04 22.81 -2.12
CA VAL A 563 52.73 23.26 -0.76
C VAL A 563 53.61 24.45 -0.44
N GLU A 564 53.07 25.47 0.23
CA GLU A 564 53.89 26.29 1.13
C GLU A 564 53.08 26.80 2.34
N GLN A 565 53.79 27.28 3.35
CA GLN A 565 53.31 27.39 4.74
C GLN A 565 53.05 28.86 5.13
N THR A 566 52.17 29.12 6.10
CA THR A 566 52.59 29.47 7.49
C THR A 566 51.45 29.83 8.44
N SER A 567 51.69 29.51 9.71
CA SER A 567 51.01 29.90 10.97
C SER A 567 50.41 31.32 11.07
N HIS A 568 49.40 31.47 11.94
CA HIS A 568 49.52 32.25 13.20
C HIS A 568 48.46 31.80 14.24
N SER A 569 48.49 32.33 15.47
CA SER A 569 48.01 31.61 16.67
C SER A 569 47.07 32.37 17.62
N SER A 570 46.50 31.60 18.55
CA SER A 570 46.29 31.89 19.99
C SER A 570 45.08 32.68 20.50
N THR A 571 44.75 32.38 21.77
CA THR A 571 43.61 32.81 22.61
C THR A 571 42.26 32.12 22.31
N ASN A 572 41.46 31.72 23.31
CA ASN A 572 41.58 31.96 24.76
C ASN A 572 41.15 30.75 25.64
N ASN A 573 41.76 30.61 26.82
CA ASN A 573 41.48 29.51 27.75
C ASN A 573 40.22 29.80 28.59
N GLN A 574 39.11 29.10 28.33
CA GLN A 574 37.98 29.03 29.28
C GLN A 574 37.16 27.72 29.23
N GLU A 575 37.29 26.89 28.18
CA GLU A 575 36.58 25.59 28.09
C GLU A 575 37.28 24.44 28.85
N SER A 576 38.57 24.61 29.16
CA SER A 576 39.44 23.54 29.69
C SER A 576 39.01 22.99 31.06
N GLU A 577 38.34 23.77 31.91
CA GLU A 577 37.82 23.28 33.21
C GLU A 577 36.49 22.52 33.10
N ARG A 578 35.88 22.47 31.90
CA ARG A 578 34.66 21.66 31.64
C ARG A 578 34.96 20.37 30.86
N LEU A 579 36.02 20.36 30.05
CA LEU A 579 36.43 19.19 29.27
C LEU A 579 36.99 18.03 30.12
N GLU A 580 37.53 18.29 31.32
CA GLU A 580 37.99 17.22 32.24
C GLU A 580 36.85 16.42 32.89
N ALA A 581 35.58 16.77 32.67
CA ALA A 581 34.42 16.00 33.14
C ALA A 581 33.93 14.93 32.14
N GLY A 582 34.47 14.89 30.92
CA GLY A 582 33.97 14.09 29.80
C GLY A 582 34.28 12.58 29.84
N LYS A 583 33.90 11.87 30.91
CA LYS A 583 34.06 10.41 31.02
C LYS A 583 32.77 9.64 30.71
N GLU A 584 32.68 9.13 29.49
CA GLU A 584 32.13 7.78 29.18
C GLU A 584 30.76 7.45 29.81
N ASP A 585 29.86 8.43 29.85
CA ASP A 585 28.76 8.45 30.82
C ASP A 585 27.48 7.70 30.37
N LEU A 586 27.29 7.59 29.05
CA LEU A 586 26.15 7.00 28.31
C LEU A 586 24.73 7.48 28.70
N ALA A 587 24.59 8.41 29.64
CA ALA A 587 23.34 8.89 30.21
C ALA A 587 22.95 10.29 29.71
N ASN A 588 23.93 11.14 29.44
CA ASN A 588 23.75 12.55 29.09
C ASN A 588 24.30 12.83 27.69
N TRP A 589 23.40 13.08 26.74
CA TRP A 589 23.72 13.15 25.31
C TRP A 589 23.57 14.57 24.78
N GLU A 590 24.61 15.08 24.11
CA GLU A 590 24.59 16.38 23.43
C GLU A 590 24.79 16.23 21.91
N LEU A 591 24.03 17.00 21.12
CA LEU A 591 24.27 17.11 19.68
C LEU A 591 25.55 17.92 19.44
N VAL A 592 26.63 17.25 19.03
CA VAL A 592 27.92 17.90 18.73
C VAL A 592 27.94 18.50 17.31
N THR A 593 27.57 17.73 16.29
CA THR A 593 27.82 18.09 14.88
C THR A 593 26.83 17.45 13.89
N ARG A 594 26.91 17.85 12.62
CA ARG A 594 26.13 17.34 11.48
C ARG A 594 27.06 17.20 10.25
N PRO A 595 27.66 16.01 10.02
CA PRO A 595 28.75 15.82 9.06
C PRO A 595 28.48 16.21 7.59
N LEU A 596 27.22 16.10 7.14
CA LEU A 596 26.81 16.35 5.77
C LEU A 596 26.33 17.80 5.63
N SER A 597 27.29 18.72 5.58
CA SER A 597 27.05 20.18 5.68
C SER A 597 27.35 20.95 4.38
N ARG A 598 27.61 20.27 3.27
CA ARG A 598 27.95 20.88 1.97
C ARG A 598 27.16 20.25 0.82
N LYS A 599 26.89 21.05 -0.21
CA LYS A 599 26.31 20.63 -1.50
C LYS A 599 27.08 19.49 -2.19
N SER A 600 28.39 19.39 -1.99
CA SER A 600 29.21 18.29 -2.51
C SER A 600 29.00 16.96 -1.79
N GLN A 601 28.42 16.97 -0.59
CA GLN A 601 28.14 15.79 0.22
C GLN A 601 26.66 15.36 0.10
N LEU A 602 25.73 16.32 0.03
CA LEU A 602 24.30 16.06 0.08
C LEU A 602 23.49 17.19 -0.61
N ASP A 603 22.65 16.83 -1.56
CA ASP A 603 21.62 17.70 -2.16
C ASP A 603 20.32 16.87 -2.25
N MET A 604 19.34 17.21 -1.39
CA MET A 604 18.09 16.45 -1.25
C MET A 604 16.90 17.15 -1.94
N ARG A 605 17.15 18.11 -2.84
CA ARG A 605 16.08 18.84 -3.51
C ARG A 605 15.33 17.95 -4.50
N GLY A 606 14.02 17.87 -4.31
CA GLY A 606 13.13 16.95 -5.03
C GLY A 606 12.90 15.62 -4.31
N ASP A 607 13.68 15.29 -3.27
CA ASP A 607 13.53 14.03 -2.54
C ASP A 607 12.14 13.95 -1.87
N PRO A 608 11.38 12.85 -2.03
CA PRO A 608 10.10 12.66 -1.35
C PRO A 608 10.17 12.80 0.16
N ASP A 609 9.03 12.95 0.84
CA ASP A 609 9.02 13.01 2.31
C ASP A 609 9.50 11.67 2.92
N SER A 610 10.45 11.72 3.86
CA SER A 610 11.19 10.56 4.38
C SER A 610 12.07 9.80 3.36
N CYS A 611 12.40 10.41 2.22
CA CYS A 611 13.60 10.09 1.43
C CYS A 611 14.81 10.89 1.94
N GLY A 612 15.93 10.87 1.22
CA GLY A 612 17.21 11.45 1.64
C GLY A 612 17.96 10.53 2.61
N VAL A 613 18.59 11.09 3.65
CA VAL A 613 19.45 10.35 4.58
C VAL A 613 18.67 9.26 5.36
N TRP A 614 18.91 7.99 4.99
CA TRP A 614 18.49 6.81 5.77
C TRP A 614 19.60 6.39 6.75
N ALA A 615 19.57 5.16 7.30
CA ALA A 615 20.41 4.78 8.43
C ALA A 615 21.91 4.97 8.15
N PRO A 616 22.61 5.82 8.92
CA PRO A 616 24.04 6.00 8.80
C PRO A 616 24.79 4.98 9.66
N CYS A 617 25.99 4.60 9.24
CA CYS A 617 26.93 3.85 10.07
C CYS A 617 28.17 4.72 10.34
N LEU A 618 28.46 4.98 11.62
CA LEU A 618 29.61 5.78 12.06
C LEU A 618 30.60 4.86 12.79
N THR A 619 31.79 4.66 12.21
CA THR A 619 32.85 3.84 12.80
C THR A 619 34.17 4.62 12.95
N HIS A 620 35.09 4.09 13.74
CA HIS A 620 36.41 4.67 13.97
C HIS A 620 37.45 3.55 13.98
N ASP A 621 38.51 3.66 13.16
CA ASP A 621 39.51 2.59 13.00
C ASP A 621 40.77 2.74 13.86
N GLY A 622 40.70 3.62 14.85
CA GLY A 622 41.85 4.01 15.67
C GLY A 622 42.68 5.15 15.08
N SER A 623 42.48 5.50 13.80
CA SER A 623 43.13 6.65 13.15
C SER A 623 42.18 7.81 12.84
N LYS A 624 40.95 7.50 12.38
CA LYS A 624 39.95 8.52 12.01
C LYS A 624 38.52 7.96 12.00
N PHE A 625 37.55 8.87 11.92
CA PHE A 625 36.13 8.55 11.74
C PHE A 625 35.80 8.23 10.28
N TRP A 626 34.90 7.27 10.10
CA TRP A 626 34.28 6.87 8.84
C TRP A 626 32.77 6.95 9.01
N LEU A 627 32.09 7.70 8.14
CA LEU A 627 30.64 7.78 8.10
C LEU A 627 30.17 7.22 6.75
N VAL A 628 29.42 6.14 6.81
CA VAL A 628 28.65 5.61 5.68
C VAL A 628 27.23 6.14 5.77
N TYR A 629 26.64 6.52 4.64
CA TYR A 629 25.24 6.96 4.57
C TYR A 629 24.61 6.65 3.22
N THR A 630 23.28 6.56 3.20
CA THR A 630 22.46 6.42 1.99
C THR A 630 21.74 7.73 1.70
N ASP A 631 21.71 8.17 0.44
CA ASP A 631 20.86 9.26 -0.04
C ASP A 631 19.70 8.69 -0.87
N VAL A 632 18.62 8.27 -0.20
CA VAL A 632 17.51 7.56 -0.84
C VAL A 632 16.71 8.51 -1.72
N LYS A 633 16.74 8.31 -3.03
CA LYS A 633 15.99 9.15 -3.98
C LYS A 633 14.55 8.66 -4.20
N ARG A 634 14.31 7.36 -4.02
CA ARG A 634 12.97 6.76 -4.14
C ARG A 634 12.75 5.67 -3.09
N LYS A 635 11.61 5.73 -2.42
CA LYS A 635 11.11 4.65 -1.56
C LYS A 635 9.82 3.98 -2.08
N ASP A 636 9.11 4.58 -3.04
CA ASP A 636 7.73 4.20 -3.41
C ASP A 636 7.67 3.15 -4.53
N GLY A 637 6.84 2.12 -4.32
CA GLY A 637 6.71 0.96 -5.20
C GLY A 637 7.78 -0.10 -4.99
N SER A 638 7.96 -0.98 -5.98
CA SER A 638 8.83 -2.17 -5.92
C SER A 638 10.33 -1.88 -5.83
N PHE A 639 10.76 -0.63 -6.05
CA PHE A 639 12.17 -0.23 -6.09
C PHE A 639 12.56 0.62 -4.88
N LYS A 640 13.85 0.68 -4.61
CA LYS A 640 14.49 1.53 -3.60
C LYS A 640 15.78 2.10 -4.22
N ASP A 641 15.70 3.32 -4.74
CA ASP A 641 16.84 3.95 -5.43
C ASP A 641 17.75 4.58 -4.37
N THR A 642 18.81 3.87 -3.99
CA THR A 642 19.54 4.03 -2.73
C THR A 642 21.06 4.21 -2.88
N PRO A 643 21.55 5.28 -3.56
CA PRO A 643 22.98 5.62 -3.59
C PRO A 643 23.62 5.69 -2.19
N ASN A 644 24.68 4.91 -1.99
CA ASN A 644 25.45 4.84 -0.76
C ASN A 644 26.82 5.50 -0.91
N TYR A 645 27.26 6.17 0.15
CA TYR A 645 28.48 6.98 0.16
C TYR A 645 29.28 6.79 1.46
N ILE A 646 30.60 7.00 1.38
CA ILE A 646 31.52 7.09 2.53
C ILE A 646 32.14 8.50 2.56
N VAL A 647 32.13 9.14 3.73
CA VAL A 647 32.96 10.31 4.07
C VAL A 647 33.83 10.01 5.30
N THR A 648 34.96 10.70 5.45
CA THR A 648 35.86 10.50 6.60
C THR A 648 36.36 11.83 7.18
N ALA A 649 36.71 11.82 8.47
CA ALA A 649 37.29 12.97 9.17
C ALA A 649 38.19 12.51 10.34
N ASP A 650 39.29 13.23 10.59
CA ASP A 650 40.22 12.93 11.69
C ASP A 650 39.64 13.34 13.07
N ARG A 651 38.50 14.05 13.07
CA ARG A 651 37.73 14.49 14.24
C ARG A 651 36.23 14.46 13.91
N ILE A 652 35.37 14.25 14.91
CA ILE A 652 33.93 14.14 14.68
C ILE A 652 33.32 15.47 14.20
N GLU A 653 33.86 16.61 14.63
CA GLU A 653 33.49 17.95 14.18
C GLU A 653 33.84 18.20 12.71
N GLY A 654 34.76 17.41 12.14
CA GLY A 654 35.28 17.56 10.79
C GLY A 654 36.67 18.23 10.74
N PRO A 655 37.09 18.74 9.56
CA PRO A 655 36.32 18.79 8.31
C PRO A 655 36.09 17.40 7.73
N TRP A 656 34.84 17.13 7.35
CA TRP A 656 34.46 15.88 6.66
C TRP A 656 34.78 15.94 5.18
N SER A 657 35.35 14.86 4.63
CA SER A 657 35.69 14.76 3.21
C SER A 657 34.48 14.94 2.29
N ASP A 658 34.73 15.17 1.00
CA ASP A 658 33.74 14.91 -0.04
C ASP A 658 33.48 13.39 -0.16
N PRO A 659 32.31 12.97 -0.67
CA PRO A 659 31.87 11.58 -0.60
C PRO A 659 32.48 10.68 -1.66
N VAL A 660 32.77 9.44 -1.24
CA VAL A 660 33.08 8.33 -2.13
C VAL A 660 31.81 7.51 -2.32
N TYR A 661 31.23 7.52 -3.51
CA TYR A 661 30.16 6.60 -3.89
C TYR A 661 30.67 5.15 -3.85
N ILE A 662 29.87 4.22 -3.31
CA ILE A 662 30.23 2.80 -3.21
C ILE A 662 29.31 1.87 -4.00
N ASN A 663 27.98 1.97 -3.84
CA ASN A 663 26.98 1.16 -4.56
C ASN A 663 25.57 1.76 -4.41
N SER A 664 24.58 1.15 -5.07
CA SER A 664 23.14 1.45 -4.92
C SER A 664 22.29 0.17 -4.80
N SER A 665 22.86 -0.93 -4.28
CA SER A 665 22.23 -2.26 -4.27
C SER A 665 21.24 -2.49 -3.13
N GLY A 666 21.04 -1.49 -2.26
CA GLY A 666 20.27 -1.56 -1.03
C GLY A 666 20.65 -0.42 -0.09
N PHE A 667 19.88 -0.25 0.98
CA PHE A 667 20.10 0.75 2.04
C PHE A 667 20.82 0.11 3.25
N ASP A 668 20.96 0.88 4.34
CA ASP A 668 21.64 0.52 5.60
C ASP A 668 23.09 -0.01 5.43
N PRO A 669 23.97 0.70 4.71
CA PRO A 669 25.35 0.27 4.51
C PRO A 669 26.20 0.45 5.79
N SER A 670 26.77 -0.63 6.32
CA SER A 670 27.69 -0.59 7.47
C SER A 670 29.12 -0.96 7.09
N LEU A 671 30.12 -0.20 7.56
CA LEU A 671 31.54 -0.41 7.26
C LEU A 671 32.27 -1.02 8.48
N PHE A 672 32.38 -2.34 8.49
CA PHE A 672 33.17 -3.08 9.46
C PHE A 672 34.68 -2.92 9.22
N HIS A 673 35.49 -3.10 10.27
CA HIS A 673 36.94 -3.04 10.25
C HIS A 673 37.49 -4.33 10.87
N ASP A 674 38.19 -5.13 10.07
CA ASP A 674 38.72 -6.44 10.48
C ASP A 674 40.14 -6.30 11.07
N ASP A 675 40.56 -7.27 11.89
CA ASP A 675 41.89 -7.27 12.53
C ASP A 675 43.05 -7.49 11.54
N ASP A 676 42.78 -8.02 10.35
CA ASP A 676 43.73 -8.11 9.25
C ASP A 676 43.89 -6.79 8.44
N GLY A 677 43.19 -5.73 8.86
CA GLY A 677 43.24 -4.40 8.27
C GLY A 677 42.28 -4.18 7.09
N LYS A 678 41.55 -5.21 6.63
CA LYS A 678 40.49 -5.03 5.62
C LYS A 678 39.30 -4.29 6.20
N LYS A 679 38.55 -3.63 5.32
CA LYS A 679 37.25 -3.00 5.65
C LYS A 679 36.17 -3.65 4.81
N TRP A 680 34.99 -3.84 5.39
CA TRP A 680 33.95 -4.70 4.81
C TRP A 680 32.55 -4.09 4.88
N LEU A 681 31.88 -4.10 3.72
CA LEU A 681 30.44 -4.22 3.52
C LEU A 681 30.21 -5.29 2.43
N GLN A 682 30.62 -4.97 1.19
CA GLN A 682 31.51 -5.81 0.37
C GLN A 682 32.96 -5.39 0.69
N GLN A 683 34.00 -6.17 0.38
CA GLN A 683 35.38 -5.72 0.65
C GLN A 683 35.62 -4.33 0.04
N TYR A 684 36.01 -3.37 0.88
CA TYR A 684 36.25 -1.98 0.49
C TYR A 684 37.75 -1.68 0.49
N ASP A 685 38.25 -1.29 -0.68
CA ASP A 685 39.60 -0.78 -0.85
C ASP A 685 39.59 0.72 -0.54
N ALA A 686 40.21 1.09 0.59
CA ALA A 686 40.28 2.46 1.08
C ALA A 686 41.29 3.34 0.32
N GLU A 687 42.26 2.74 -0.39
CA GLU A 687 43.25 3.47 -1.20
C GLU A 687 42.69 3.71 -2.61
N ALA A 688 42.17 2.66 -3.24
CA ALA A 688 41.47 2.76 -4.53
C ALA A 688 40.04 3.33 -4.44
N LYS A 689 39.54 3.59 -3.21
CA LYS A 689 38.25 4.21 -2.88
C LYS A 689 37.05 3.53 -3.55
N LYS A 690 36.99 2.20 -3.51
CA LYS A 690 35.94 1.42 -4.19
C LYS A 690 35.70 0.06 -3.55
N LEU A 691 34.57 -0.55 -3.89
CA LEU A 691 34.32 -1.97 -3.58
C LEU A 691 35.15 -2.87 -4.52
N VAL A 692 35.63 -3.98 -3.97
CA VAL A 692 36.50 -4.97 -4.64
C VAL A 692 36.07 -6.40 -4.24
N GLY A 693 36.64 -7.41 -4.90
CA GLY A 693 36.32 -8.82 -4.63
C GLY A 693 34.88 -9.20 -5.00
N PRO A 694 34.41 -10.38 -4.57
CA PRO A 694 33.04 -10.84 -4.83
C PRO A 694 32.00 -10.15 -3.91
N CYS A 695 30.78 -10.02 -4.40
CA CYS A 695 29.60 -9.74 -3.57
C CYS A 695 28.84 -11.06 -3.31
N LYS A 696 28.30 -11.24 -2.09
CA LYS A 696 27.60 -12.47 -1.66
C LYS A 696 26.60 -12.14 -0.55
N THR A 697 25.38 -12.66 -0.64
CA THR A 697 24.44 -12.72 0.49
C THR A 697 24.99 -13.70 1.55
N ILE A 698 25.44 -13.17 2.68
CA ILE A 698 26.02 -13.99 3.77
C ILE A 698 24.97 -14.54 4.76
N PHE A 699 23.80 -13.90 4.84
CA PHE A 699 22.72 -14.22 5.76
C PHE A 699 21.37 -13.88 5.11
N PRO A 700 20.39 -14.80 5.08
CA PRO A 700 19.08 -14.57 4.47
C PRO A 700 18.02 -14.05 5.47
N GLY A 701 18.36 -13.88 6.74
CA GLY A 701 17.42 -13.55 7.81
C GLY A 701 16.61 -14.74 8.34
N THR A 702 15.53 -14.40 9.03
CA THR A 702 14.59 -15.31 9.68
C THR A 702 13.19 -15.21 9.06
N GLU A 703 12.23 -15.98 9.59
CA GLU A 703 10.83 -15.90 9.20
C GLU A 703 10.15 -14.55 9.44
N LEU A 704 10.76 -13.64 10.22
CA LEU A 704 10.26 -12.29 10.44
C LEU A 704 10.50 -11.36 9.22
N ALA A 705 11.45 -11.73 8.35
CA ALA A 705 11.81 -11.02 7.12
C ALA A 705 12.13 -9.52 7.34
N LEU A 706 12.11 -8.73 6.25
CA LEU A 706 12.50 -7.30 6.24
C LEU A 706 13.88 -7.09 6.91
N VAL A 707 14.85 -7.87 6.44
CA VAL A 707 16.23 -7.92 6.97
C VAL A 707 16.97 -6.66 6.54
N GLU A 708 17.22 -5.78 7.50
CA GLU A 708 17.84 -4.46 7.30
C GLU A 708 18.85 -4.18 8.44
N GLY A 709 19.43 -2.98 8.54
CA GLY A 709 20.40 -2.61 9.59
C GLY A 709 21.54 -3.63 9.90
N PRO A 710 22.31 -4.13 8.92
CA PRO A 710 23.35 -5.14 9.15
C PRO A 710 24.63 -4.54 9.78
N HIS A 711 25.03 -5.02 10.95
CA HIS A 711 26.29 -4.65 11.61
C HIS A 711 27.15 -5.87 11.94
N LEU A 712 28.43 -5.83 11.60
CA LEU A 712 29.41 -6.89 11.86
C LEU A 712 30.35 -6.50 13.01
N TYR A 713 30.64 -7.47 13.88
CA TYR A 713 31.60 -7.35 14.99
C TYR A 713 32.48 -8.61 15.05
N LYS A 714 33.67 -8.52 15.67
CA LYS A 714 34.57 -9.67 15.84
C LYS A 714 35.00 -9.83 17.29
N ARG A 715 34.83 -11.04 17.85
CA ARG A 715 35.14 -11.38 19.25
C ARG A 715 35.39 -12.88 19.38
N ASN A 716 36.41 -13.30 20.13
CA ASN A 716 36.71 -14.72 20.41
C ASN A 716 36.74 -15.63 19.16
N GLU A 717 37.42 -15.21 18.09
CA GLU A 717 37.47 -15.89 16.77
C GLU A 717 36.09 -16.07 16.08
N TRP A 718 35.06 -15.33 16.48
CA TRP A 718 33.74 -15.29 15.82
C TRP A 718 33.52 -13.93 15.15
N TYR A 719 32.91 -13.95 13.96
CA TYR A 719 32.21 -12.81 13.38
C TYR A 719 30.75 -12.86 13.82
N TYR A 720 30.24 -11.80 14.44
CA TYR A 720 28.84 -11.63 14.79
C TYR A 720 28.17 -10.72 13.78
N LEU A 721 26.97 -11.09 13.34
CA LEU A 721 26.11 -10.28 12.50
C LEU A 721 24.83 -9.94 13.27
N LEU A 722 24.64 -8.66 13.53
CA LEU A 722 23.40 -8.08 14.06
C LEU A 722 22.60 -7.55 12.86
N THR A 723 21.29 -7.77 12.83
CA THR A 723 20.38 -7.19 11.82
C THR A 723 19.11 -6.67 12.47
N ALA A 724 18.48 -5.67 11.86
CA ALA A 724 17.08 -5.38 12.07
C ALA A 724 16.20 -6.37 11.28
N GLU A 725 15.05 -6.75 11.82
CA GLU A 725 14.04 -7.57 11.15
C GLU A 725 12.61 -7.12 11.51
N GLY A 726 11.63 -7.51 10.70
CA GLY A 726 10.21 -7.13 10.85
C GLY A 726 9.87 -5.71 10.38
N GLY A 727 10.89 -4.93 10.01
CA GLY A 727 10.79 -3.54 9.61
C GLY A 727 10.45 -2.58 10.77
N THR A 728 10.86 -1.33 10.63
CA THR A 728 10.82 -0.23 11.65
C THR A 728 9.45 0.17 12.27
N ALA A 729 8.40 -0.65 12.15
CA ALA A 729 7.09 -0.46 12.79
C ALA A 729 6.94 -1.35 14.05
N TYR A 730 5.76 -1.91 14.32
CA TYR A 730 5.47 -2.58 15.59
C TYR A 730 5.99 -4.02 15.71
N GLU A 731 6.30 -4.69 14.59
CA GLU A 731 6.92 -6.03 14.56
C GLU A 731 8.45 -6.01 14.66
N HIS A 732 9.06 -4.82 14.75
CA HIS A 732 10.49 -4.59 14.70
C HIS A 732 11.28 -5.39 15.76
N ALA A 733 12.46 -5.88 15.38
CA ALA A 733 13.37 -6.64 16.22
C ALA A 733 14.84 -6.38 15.86
N CYS A 734 15.74 -6.73 16.79
CA CYS A 734 17.15 -7.02 16.50
C CYS A 734 17.38 -8.54 16.52
N THR A 735 17.87 -9.10 15.43
CA THR A 735 18.29 -10.50 15.31
C THR A 735 19.81 -10.60 15.36
N LEU A 736 20.34 -11.56 16.10
CA LEU A 736 21.79 -11.81 16.20
C LEU A 736 22.14 -13.19 15.65
N ALA A 737 23.24 -13.26 14.90
CA ALA A 737 23.82 -14.49 14.36
C ALA A 737 25.37 -14.43 14.46
N ARG A 738 26.07 -15.56 14.28
CA ARG A 738 27.54 -15.58 14.25
C ARG A 738 28.13 -16.67 13.34
N SER A 739 29.38 -16.51 12.92
CA SER A 739 30.12 -17.44 12.06
C SER A 739 31.62 -17.43 12.39
N ARG A 740 32.33 -18.52 12.05
CA ARG A 740 33.81 -18.58 12.07
C ARG A 740 34.46 -18.04 10.78
N ASP A 741 33.66 -17.87 9.73
CA ASP A 741 34.03 -17.27 8.45
C ASP A 741 33.11 -16.07 8.19
N ILE A 742 33.66 -14.91 7.82
CA ILE A 742 32.90 -13.70 7.47
C ILE A 742 31.85 -13.97 6.37
N TRP A 743 32.10 -14.95 5.49
CA TRP A 743 31.18 -15.38 4.43
C TRP A 743 30.06 -16.33 4.89
N GLY A 744 30.01 -16.70 6.17
CA GLY A 744 29.03 -17.65 6.72
C GLY A 744 29.35 -19.13 6.45
N PRO A 745 28.42 -20.05 6.74
CA PRO A 745 27.05 -19.81 7.19
C PRO A 745 27.00 -19.28 8.63
N TYR A 746 26.12 -18.31 8.87
CA TYR A 746 25.87 -17.78 10.21
C TYR A 746 24.87 -18.66 10.97
N GLU A 747 25.23 -19.11 12.17
CA GLU A 747 24.29 -19.73 13.11
C GLU A 747 23.51 -18.63 13.87
N LEU A 748 22.21 -18.86 14.10
CA LEU A 748 21.35 -17.92 14.82
C LEU A 748 21.56 -18.00 16.34
N HIS A 749 21.42 -16.85 17.01
CA HIS A 749 21.36 -16.77 18.46
C HIS A 749 20.20 -17.63 19.02
N PRO A 750 20.34 -18.32 20.19
CA PRO A 750 19.29 -19.21 20.71
C PRO A 750 17.94 -18.56 21.02
N GLN A 751 17.89 -17.24 21.29
CA GLN A 751 16.63 -16.49 21.43
C GLN A 751 16.12 -15.91 20.09
N LYS A 752 16.93 -16.00 19.02
CA LYS A 752 16.74 -15.37 17.70
C LYS A 752 16.72 -13.84 17.78
N TYR A 753 15.62 -13.27 18.28
CA TYR A 753 15.44 -11.84 18.49
C TYR A 753 16.03 -11.46 19.86
N ILE A 754 17.22 -10.83 19.88
CA ILE A 754 17.86 -10.39 21.13
C ILE A 754 17.18 -9.17 21.75
N LEU A 755 16.46 -8.39 20.93
CA LEU A 755 15.66 -7.26 21.34
C LEU A 755 14.40 -7.21 20.47
N THR A 756 13.21 -7.09 21.07
CA THR A 756 11.97 -6.73 20.37
C THR A 756 10.89 -6.33 21.36
N SER A 757 10.01 -5.41 20.93
CA SER A 757 8.80 -5.03 21.67
C SER A 757 7.52 -5.69 21.14
N LYS A 758 7.59 -6.46 20.04
CA LYS A 758 6.42 -6.80 19.21
C LYS A 758 5.34 -7.59 19.96
N ASP A 759 5.76 -8.62 20.71
CA ASP A 759 4.87 -9.47 21.50
C ASP A 759 4.48 -8.83 22.85
N ALA A 760 4.94 -7.60 23.11
CA ALA A 760 4.76 -6.85 24.35
C ALA A 760 4.11 -5.46 24.09
N PRO A 761 2.85 -5.38 23.58
CA PRO A 761 2.21 -4.14 23.14
C PRO A 761 1.90 -3.12 24.27
N LEU A 762 2.18 -3.46 25.53
CA LEU A 762 2.07 -2.58 26.70
C LEU A 762 3.42 -2.02 27.18
N ALA A 763 4.56 -2.47 26.62
CA ALA A 763 5.87 -1.97 27.02
C ALA A 763 6.03 -0.50 26.61
N SER A 764 6.57 0.33 27.51
CA SER A 764 6.67 1.78 27.35
C SER A 764 7.58 2.22 26.20
N LEU A 765 8.51 1.35 25.78
CA LEU A 765 9.26 1.46 24.54
C LEU A 765 8.72 0.43 23.54
N GLN A 766 8.27 0.91 22.37
CA GLN A 766 7.75 0.09 21.27
C GLN A 766 8.66 0.22 20.04
N ARG A 767 8.37 -0.54 18.97
CA ARG A 767 9.13 -0.52 17.70
C ARG A 767 10.63 -0.80 17.88
N ALA A 768 11.00 -1.57 18.92
CA ALA A 768 12.39 -1.75 19.31
C ALA A 768 13.14 -2.73 18.41
N GLY A 769 14.12 -2.21 17.68
CA GLY A 769 14.96 -2.92 16.70
C GLY A 769 16.01 -1.96 16.13
N HIS A 770 16.72 -2.36 15.06
CA HIS A 770 17.74 -1.55 14.39
C HIS A 770 18.71 -0.89 15.39
N GLY A 771 19.58 -1.72 15.94
CA GLY A 771 20.51 -1.35 17.01
C GLY A 771 21.96 -1.72 16.72
N ASP A 772 22.85 -1.16 17.52
CA ASP A 772 24.31 -1.23 17.40
C ASP A 772 24.94 -1.50 18.79
N LEU A 773 26.12 -2.11 18.84
CA LEU A 773 26.79 -2.53 20.07
C LEU A 773 27.99 -1.64 20.41
N VAL A 774 28.08 -1.23 21.68
CA VAL A 774 29.23 -0.51 22.22
C VAL A 774 29.77 -1.18 23.49
N ASP A 775 31.07 -1.50 23.49
CA ASP A 775 31.81 -1.90 24.69
C ASP A 775 32.45 -0.65 25.32
N THR A 776 32.23 -0.44 26.61
CA THR A 776 32.89 0.59 27.44
C THR A 776 34.33 0.19 27.79
N PRO A 777 35.23 1.13 28.14
CA PRO A 777 36.59 0.80 28.60
C PRO A 777 36.65 -0.10 29.84
N GLU A 778 35.62 -0.06 30.70
CA GLU A 778 35.42 -0.96 31.84
C GLU A 778 34.98 -2.38 31.45
N GLY A 779 34.67 -2.63 30.17
CA GLY A 779 34.27 -3.94 29.65
C GLY A 779 32.78 -4.28 29.79
N LYS A 780 31.91 -3.29 30.09
CA LYS A 780 30.45 -3.47 29.93
C LYS A 780 30.03 -3.26 28.48
N THR A 781 29.15 -4.12 27.98
CA THR A 781 28.50 -3.97 26.67
C THR A 781 27.14 -3.28 26.82
N TYR A 782 26.79 -2.43 25.86
CA TYR A 782 25.47 -1.84 25.71
C TYR A 782 24.97 -2.00 24.27
N LEU A 783 23.66 -2.18 24.11
CA LEU A 783 22.94 -2.19 22.84
C LEU A 783 22.15 -0.87 22.72
N VAL A 784 22.59 0.04 21.85
CA VAL A 784 21.77 1.18 21.43
C VAL A 784 20.77 0.71 20.37
N HIS A 785 19.57 1.28 20.34
CA HIS A 785 18.51 0.90 19.39
C HIS A 785 17.51 2.03 19.18
N LEU A 786 16.75 1.98 18.08
CA LEU A 786 15.61 2.88 17.93
C LEU A 786 14.37 2.34 18.68
N ALA A 787 13.50 3.25 19.11
CA ALA A 787 12.20 2.95 19.70
C ALA A 787 11.18 4.04 19.34
N GLY A 788 9.88 3.73 19.43
CA GLY A 788 8.80 4.71 19.41
C GLY A 788 8.02 4.68 20.72
N ARG A 789 7.55 5.85 21.17
CA ARG A 789 6.65 5.97 22.34
C ARG A 789 5.23 6.34 21.89
N PRO A 790 4.37 5.35 21.59
CA PRO A 790 3.03 5.59 21.06
C PRO A 790 2.08 6.27 22.04
N THR A 791 1.42 7.32 21.55
CA THR A 791 0.36 8.04 22.26
C THR A 791 -1.04 7.48 21.94
N THR A 792 -1.93 7.51 22.94
CA THR A 792 -3.35 7.11 22.86
C THR A 792 -3.59 5.63 22.48
N GLN A 793 -4.86 5.25 22.28
CA GLN A 793 -5.24 3.95 21.70
C GLN A 793 -4.87 3.83 20.21
N ALA A 794 -4.65 4.95 19.51
CA ALA A 794 -4.29 4.95 18.08
C ALA A 794 -2.81 4.64 17.81
N ARG A 795 -2.01 4.38 18.87
CA ARG A 795 -0.56 4.12 18.83
C ARG A 795 0.24 5.09 17.94
N ARG A 796 0.09 6.41 18.15
CA ARG A 796 0.75 7.45 17.34
C ARG A 796 2.02 7.99 17.99
N CYS A 797 3.18 7.79 17.37
CA CYS A 797 4.50 8.23 17.82
C CYS A 797 4.78 9.67 17.34
N VAL A 798 4.30 10.67 18.08
CA VAL A 798 4.48 12.09 17.70
C VAL A 798 5.94 12.56 17.74
N LEU A 799 6.77 11.90 18.52
CA LEU A 799 8.22 12.15 18.60
C LEU A 799 8.99 11.42 17.48
N GLY A 800 8.30 10.69 16.60
CA GLY A 800 8.89 9.83 15.57
C GLY A 800 9.53 8.59 16.17
N ARG A 801 10.76 8.30 15.73
CA ARG A 801 11.64 7.27 16.30
C ARG A 801 12.72 7.94 17.14
N GLU A 802 12.83 7.53 18.39
CA GLU A 802 13.75 8.03 19.40
C GLU A 802 14.89 7.01 19.60
N CYS A 803 16.05 7.44 20.10
CA CYS A 803 17.14 6.53 20.47
C CYS A 803 16.96 6.07 21.93
N ALA A 804 17.21 4.79 22.18
CA ALA A 804 17.24 4.18 23.50
C ALA A 804 18.48 3.26 23.62
N ILE A 805 18.81 2.87 24.85
CA ILE A 805 19.98 2.05 25.17
C ILE A 805 19.60 0.99 26.19
N GLN A 806 20.13 -0.22 26.03
CA GLN A 806 19.97 -1.35 26.96
C GLN A 806 21.35 -1.87 27.38
N GLU A 807 21.48 -2.30 28.63
CA GLU A 807 22.69 -3.00 29.08
C GLU A 807 22.66 -4.45 28.55
N ALA A 808 23.79 -4.91 28.03
CA ALA A 808 23.95 -6.25 27.48
C ALA A 808 25.15 -6.96 28.10
N TYR A 809 25.17 -8.29 28.02
CA TYR A 809 26.28 -9.09 28.54
C TYR A 809 26.54 -10.31 27.65
N TRP A 810 27.80 -10.73 27.65
CA TRP A 810 28.25 -11.97 27.02
C TRP A 810 28.22 -13.10 28.04
N ASP A 811 27.49 -14.18 27.79
CA ASP A 811 27.52 -15.40 28.63
C ASP A 811 28.58 -16.41 28.12
N LYS A 812 28.77 -17.49 28.86
CA LYS A 812 29.85 -18.49 28.73
C LYS A 812 29.82 -19.32 27.45
N ASP A 813 28.78 -19.19 26.63
CA ASP A 813 28.62 -19.83 25.33
C ASP A 813 28.96 -18.89 24.15
N ASP A 814 29.61 -17.75 24.44
CA ASP A 814 29.98 -16.70 23.49
C ASP A 814 28.76 -16.03 22.80
N TRP A 815 27.62 -15.94 23.49
CA TRP A 815 26.43 -15.21 23.01
C TRP A 815 26.11 -13.96 23.83
N LEU A 816 25.56 -12.94 23.17
CA LEU A 816 25.17 -11.66 23.77
C LEU A 816 23.67 -11.64 24.09
N TYR A 817 23.37 -11.37 25.36
CA TYR A 817 22.03 -11.27 25.91
C TYR A 817 21.75 -9.85 26.42
N VAL A 818 20.54 -9.35 26.16
CA VAL A 818 20.05 -8.09 26.76
C VAL A 818 19.64 -8.35 28.21
N LYS A 819 20.08 -7.48 29.12
CA LYS A 819 19.74 -7.55 30.55
C LYS A 819 18.24 -7.37 30.75
N ASN A 820 17.64 -8.18 31.62
CA ASN A 820 16.20 -8.33 31.82
C ASN A 820 15.43 -9.02 30.66
N GLY A 821 16.10 -9.39 29.55
CA GLY A 821 15.50 -10.09 28.42
C GLY A 821 15.22 -9.18 27.20
N PRO A 822 14.58 -9.70 26.14
CA PRO A 822 14.50 -9.01 24.85
C PRO A 822 13.48 -7.85 24.81
N VAL A 823 12.59 -7.72 25.80
CA VAL A 823 11.68 -6.57 25.86
C VAL A 823 12.44 -5.37 26.43
N PRO A 824 12.52 -4.23 25.72
CA PRO A 824 13.34 -3.09 26.13
C PRO A 824 12.91 -2.53 27.49
N SER A 825 13.87 -2.33 28.39
CA SER A 825 13.66 -1.67 29.68
C SER A 825 13.58 -0.16 29.48
N LEU A 826 12.63 0.51 30.16
CA LEU A 826 12.54 1.98 30.21
C LEU A 826 13.65 2.60 31.08
N HIS A 827 14.11 1.86 32.08
CA HIS A 827 15.14 2.26 33.04
C HIS A 827 16.30 1.26 32.97
N VAL A 828 17.53 1.77 32.83
CA VAL A 828 18.75 0.98 32.56
C VAL A 828 19.91 1.50 33.42
N GLU A 829 20.80 0.61 33.87
CA GLU A 829 21.96 0.96 34.71
C GLU A 829 23.14 1.45 33.84
N LEU A 830 23.32 2.77 33.80
CA LEU A 830 24.36 3.46 33.03
C LEU A 830 25.53 3.89 33.93
N PRO A 831 26.73 4.19 33.36
CA PRO A 831 27.89 4.66 34.12
C PRO A 831 27.63 5.93 34.95
N ALA A 832 26.74 6.81 34.50
CA ALA A 832 26.38 8.05 35.19
C ALA A 832 24.86 8.19 35.42
N GLN A 833 24.48 9.21 36.21
CA GLN A 833 23.08 9.61 36.38
C GLN A 833 22.66 10.59 35.28
N ARG A 834 21.43 10.41 34.79
CA ARG A 834 20.78 11.30 33.83
C ARG A 834 20.39 12.63 34.49
N ASP A 835 20.81 13.75 33.90
CA ASP A 835 20.36 15.10 34.27
C ASP A 835 19.41 15.69 33.22
N ASP A 836 18.12 15.70 33.52
CA ASP A 836 17.09 16.32 32.69
C ASP A 836 16.95 17.85 32.91
N SER A 837 17.86 18.51 33.63
CA SER A 837 17.77 19.96 33.91
C SER A 837 17.73 20.81 32.63
N SER A 838 18.54 20.46 31.64
CA SER A 838 18.58 21.09 30.31
C SER A 838 17.39 20.68 29.43
N TYR A 839 16.99 19.40 29.50
CA TYR A 839 15.85 18.86 28.75
C TYR A 839 14.54 19.58 29.12
N TRP A 840 14.30 19.83 30.42
CA TRP A 840 13.11 20.52 30.92
C TRP A 840 13.22 22.06 30.96
N SER A 841 14.29 22.69 30.48
CA SER A 841 14.42 24.16 30.50
C SER A 841 13.76 24.85 29.29
N GLU A 842 13.28 26.08 29.50
CA GLU A 842 12.80 26.96 28.41
C GLU A 842 13.95 27.25 27.43
N GLN A 843 13.74 26.96 26.15
CA GLN A 843 14.69 27.26 25.08
C GLN A 843 14.27 28.54 24.35
N ARG A 844 15.08 29.59 24.48
CA ARG A 844 14.82 30.92 23.92
C ARG A 844 15.93 31.30 22.95
N TYR A 845 15.58 31.44 21.67
CA TYR A 845 16.50 31.78 20.59
C TYR A 845 16.18 33.18 20.10
N LEU A 846 17.07 34.14 20.36
CA LEU A 846 16.87 35.57 20.05
C LEU A 846 17.40 35.98 18.67
N PHE A 847 18.19 35.12 18.01
CA PHE A 847 18.78 35.35 16.68
C PHE A 847 19.64 36.65 16.58
N ASP A 848 20.17 37.13 17.70
CA ASP A 848 21.00 38.32 17.81
C ASP A 848 22.50 37.97 17.89
N GLY A 849 23.29 38.51 16.95
CA GLY A 849 24.75 38.46 17.00
C GLY A 849 25.43 37.11 16.70
N SER A 850 24.69 36.05 16.36
CA SER A 850 25.27 34.75 15.96
C SER A 850 25.49 34.66 14.45
N ASP A 851 26.71 34.32 14.01
CA ASP A 851 27.03 34.06 12.59
C ASP A 851 26.49 32.70 12.07
N SER A 852 26.00 31.81 12.96
CA SER A 852 25.45 30.50 12.63
C SER A 852 24.11 30.22 13.32
N LEU A 853 23.20 29.53 12.62
CA LEU A 853 21.88 29.14 13.14
C LEU A 853 22.02 28.08 14.25
N HIS A 854 21.26 28.21 15.34
CA HIS A 854 21.39 27.30 16.49
C HIS A 854 21.11 25.83 16.14
N LYS A 855 21.90 24.93 16.72
CA LYS A 855 21.98 23.50 16.38
C LYS A 855 20.71 22.66 16.65
N ASP A 856 19.66 23.24 17.20
CA ASP A 856 18.34 22.59 17.28
C ASP A 856 17.55 22.70 15.97
N PHE A 857 17.76 23.77 15.21
CA PHE A 857 17.02 24.04 13.99
C PHE A 857 17.59 23.29 12.79
N GLN A 858 16.71 22.90 11.88
CA GLN A 858 17.01 22.44 10.54
C GLN A 858 16.08 23.17 9.56
N TRP A 859 16.49 23.16 8.29
CA TRP A 859 15.65 23.50 7.14
C TRP A 859 15.48 22.25 6.27
N LEU A 860 14.54 22.28 5.34
CA LEU A 860 14.29 21.16 4.45
C LEU A 860 15.19 21.21 3.21
N ARG A 861 15.92 20.10 2.97
CA ARG A 861 16.48 19.63 1.69
C ARG A 861 17.56 20.46 0.99
N THR A 862 17.39 21.78 0.85
CA THR A 862 18.29 22.60 0.04
C THR A 862 19.69 22.71 0.68
N PRO A 863 20.77 22.50 -0.09
CA PRO A 863 22.14 22.75 0.36
C PRO A 863 22.56 24.22 0.21
N GLU A 864 21.63 25.10 -0.18
CA GLU A 864 21.84 26.53 -0.45
C GLU A 864 20.97 27.36 0.52
N PRO A 865 21.23 27.30 1.86
CA PRO A 865 20.38 27.90 2.90
C PRO A 865 20.29 29.43 2.82
N GLU A 866 21.30 30.09 2.28
CA GLU A 866 21.30 31.55 2.04
C GLU A 866 20.21 32.00 1.06
N ARG A 867 19.63 31.08 0.27
CA ARG A 867 18.46 31.34 -0.58
C ARG A 867 17.15 31.41 0.21
N ILE A 868 17.07 30.80 1.40
CA ILE A 868 15.84 30.68 2.21
C ILE A 868 15.87 31.46 3.52
N PHE A 869 17.03 31.67 4.16
CA PHE A 869 17.10 32.44 5.41
C PHE A 869 18.41 33.21 5.62
N SER A 870 18.32 34.23 6.47
CA SER A 870 19.44 34.96 7.07
C SER A 870 19.17 35.15 8.57
N ILE A 871 20.22 35.23 9.38
CA ILE A 871 20.16 35.45 10.84
C ILE A 871 20.79 36.78 11.27
N LYS A 872 21.01 37.68 10.30
CA LYS A 872 21.71 38.96 10.52
C LYS A 872 20.79 40.00 11.15
N ASN A 873 20.78 40.04 12.49
CA ASN A 873 19.96 40.91 13.36
C ASN A 873 18.49 40.46 13.48
N GLY A 874 18.28 39.16 13.72
CA GLY A 874 16.97 38.51 13.70
C GLY A 874 16.92 37.41 12.63
N LEU A 875 15.95 36.48 12.74
CA LEU A 875 15.73 35.47 11.70
C LEU A 875 14.86 36.04 10.60
N HIS A 876 15.43 36.20 9.42
CA HIS A 876 14.74 36.65 8.21
C HIS A 876 14.55 35.46 7.28
N LEU A 877 13.30 35.07 7.03
CA LEU A 877 12.94 34.04 6.05
C LEU A 877 12.55 34.72 4.74
N VAL A 878 13.19 34.32 3.64
CA VAL A 878 12.93 34.84 2.30
C VAL A 878 11.80 34.02 1.67
N GLY A 879 10.73 34.66 1.19
CA GLY A 879 9.58 33.95 0.63
C GLY A 879 9.95 33.04 -0.56
N ARG A 880 9.58 31.76 -0.47
CA ARG A 880 9.76 30.74 -1.52
C ARG A 880 8.47 29.95 -1.75
N GLU A 881 8.60 28.68 -2.14
CA GLU A 881 7.49 27.78 -2.47
C GLU A 881 6.55 27.53 -1.28
N SER A 882 5.44 26.86 -1.55
CA SER A 882 4.45 26.52 -0.54
C SER A 882 4.97 25.54 0.51
N ILE A 883 4.38 25.61 1.70
CA ILE A 883 4.51 24.57 2.71
C ILE A 883 4.12 23.19 2.11
N GLY A 884 4.97 22.20 2.34
CA GLY A 884 4.84 20.87 1.72
C GLY A 884 5.58 20.68 0.39
N SER A 885 6.23 21.70 -0.17
CA SER A 885 7.13 21.49 -1.32
C SER A 885 8.40 20.71 -0.94
N TRP A 886 8.99 20.04 -1.93
CA TRP A 886 10.21 19.23 -1.83
C TRP A 886 11.46 19.93 -2.40
N PHE A 887 11.35 21.17 -2.90
CA PHE A 887 12.50 21.92 -3.43
C PHE A 887 12.90 23.05 -2.47
N GLU A 888 12.45 24.28 -2.71
CA GLU A 888 12.85 25.46 -1.93
C GLU A 888 11.73 25.96 -1.04
N GLN A 889 11.68 25.44 0.19
CA GLN A 889 10.75 25.86 1.22
C GLN A 889 11.50 26.64 2.30
N ALA A 890 11.16 27.92 2.51
CA ALA A 890 11.73 28.71 3.60
C ALA A 890 11.06 28.37 4.92
N LEU A 891 11.41 27.19 5.46
CA LEU A 891 11.01 26.69 6.77
C LEU A 891 12.27 26.44 7.62
N VAL A 892 12.27 26.98 8.83
CA VAL A 892 13.32 26.79 9.84
C VAL A 892 12.68 26.29 11.13
N ALA A 893 12.90 25.01 11.45
CA ALA A 893 12.19 24.30 12.50
C ALA A 893 13.08 23.37 13.32
N ARG A 894 12.71 23.14 14.58
CA ARG A 894 13.37 22.20 15.50
C ARG A 894 12.45 21.02 15.83
N ARG A 895 13.03 19.89 16.26
CA ARG A 895 12.26 18.72 16.70
C ARG A 895 11.34 19.05 17.88
N GLN A 896 10.13 18.51 17.83
CA GLN A 896 9.35 18.23 19.04
C GLN A 896 10.10 17.16 19.85
N THR A 897 10.36 17.43 21.12
CA THR A 897 11.16 16.54 22.01
C THR A 897 10.39 16.13 23.26
N HIS A 898 9.16 16.61 23.39
CA HIS A 898 8.27 16.48 24.54
C HIS A 898 6.84 16.25 24.04
N PHE A 899 6.03 15.45 24.76
CA PHE A 899 4.63 15.21 24.38
C PHE A 899 3.77 16.47 24.50
N SER A 900 4.01 17.27 25.54
CA SER A 900 3.40 18.57 25.73
C SER A 900 4.45 19.68 25.80
N TYR A 901 4.19 20.78 25.11
CA TYR A 901 5.05 21.97 25.08
C TYR A 901 4.25 23.18 24.59
N ASP A 902 4.81 24.37 24.77
CA ASP A 902 4.37 25.61 24.14
C ASP A 902 5.48 26.14 23.22
N ALA A 903 5.11 26.73 22.09
CA ALA A 903 6.03 27.45 21.22
C ALA A 903 5.48 28.84 20.86
N GLU A 904 6.35 29.85 20.81
CA GLU A 904 5.97 31.25 20.56
C GLU A 904 7.03 31.94 19.68
N THR A 905 6.59 32.88 18.85
CA THR A 905 7.44 33.77 18.05
C THR A 905 6.74 35.12 17.85
N VAL A 906 7.48 36.15 17.43
CA VAL A 906 6.91 37.42 16.97
C VAL A 906 7.35 37.66 15.53
N VAL A 907 6.38 37.81 14.64
CA VAL A 907 6.61 38.02 13.20
C VAL A 907 6.30 39.46 12.79
N SER A 908 7.18 40.02 11.96
CA SER A 908 7.00 41.23 11.19
C SER A 908 6.91 40.86 9.71
N PHE A 909 5.70 40.90 9.18
CA PHE A 909 5.38 40.57 7.78
C PHE A 909 4.17 41.38 7.31
N SER A 910 4.28 41.98 6.13
CA SER A 910 3.27 42.84 5.49
C SER A 910 2.93 42.28 4.11
N PRO A 911 2.06 41.25 4.01
CA PRO A 911 1.65 40.63 2.75
C PRO A 911 0.86 41.60 1.86
N ASP A 912 0.87 41.36 0.54
CA ASP A 912 0.07 42.16 -0.41
C ASP A 912 -1.19 41.41 -0.89
N ASP A 913 -1.17 40.07 -0.82
CA ASP A 913 -2.20 39.19 -1.36
C ASP A 913 -2.18 37.80 -0.69
N GLU A 914 -3.13 36.95 -1.09
CA GLU A 914 -3.34 35.60 -0.55
C GLU A 914 -2.26 34.57 -0.97
N ARG A 915 -1.34 34.97 -1.85
CA ARG A 915 -0.18 34.18 -2.29
C ARG A 915 1.06 34.44 -1.44
N THR A 916 1.02 35.39 -0.52
CA THR A 916 2.11 35.72 0.41
C THR A 916 1.72 35.43 1.86
N TYR A 917 2.42 34.51 2.53
CA TYR A 917 2.07 34.07 3.89
C TYR A 917 3.27 33.59 4.72
N ALA A 918 3.36 34.04 5.97
CA ALA A 918 4.44 33.69 6.89
C ALA A 918 3.96 33.55 8.35
N GLY A 919 4.58 32.69 9.14
CA GLY A 919 4.18 32.51 10.55
C GLY A 919 4.75 31.27 11.25
N LEU A 920 3.94 30.66 12.11
CA LEU A 920 4.32 29.58 13.03
C LEU A 920 3.68 28.24 12.63
N THR A 921 4.48 27.19 12.43
CA THR A 921 4.00 25.87 12.00
C THR A 921 4.41 24.74 12.95
N ALA A 922 3.52 23.77 13.11
CA ALA A 922 3.82 22.42 13.58
C ALA A 922 3.69 21.46 12.37
N TYR A 923 4.79 20.81 11.99
CA TYR A 923 4.99 20.18 10.69
C TYR A 923 5.55 18.76 10.86
N TYR A 924 5.06 17.81 10.06
CA TYR A 924 5.66 16.48 9.92
C TYR A 924 6.07 16.23 8.45
N CYS A 925 5.16 16.46 7.50
CA CYS A 925 5.40 16.36 6.05
C CYS A 925 4.32 17.10 5.26
N ARG A 926 4.34 17.07 3.92
CA ARG A 926 3.30 17.72 3.08
C ARG A 926 1.87 17.23 3.30
N TYR A 927 1.69 16.06 3.94
CA TYR A 927 0.40 15.44 4.23
C TYR A 927 -0.10 15.69 5.67
N ASN A 928 0.75 16.27 6.52
CA ASN A 928 0.52 16.46 7.95
C ASN A 928 1.23 17.73 8.45
N PHE A 929 0.49 18.84 8.51
CA PHE A 929 0.95 20.08 9.13
C PHE A 929 -0.22 20.96 9.60
N PHE A 930 0.08 21.82 10.56
CA PHE A 930 -0.76 22.93 11.00
C PHE A 930 0.09 24.22 10.95
N TYR A 931 -0.42 25.28 10.35
CA TYR A 931 0.35 26.49 10.08
C TYR A 931 -0.52 27.74 10.27
N LEU A 932 -0.24 28.51 11.32
CA LEU A 932 -0.84 29.82 11.57
C LEU A 932 -0.01 30.87 10.85
N THR A 933 -0.62 31.58 9.90
CA THR A 933 0.04 32.56 9.04
C THR A 933 -0.53 33.96 9.25
N VAL A 934 0.33 34.96 9.06
CA VAL A 934 -0.05 36.30 8.62
C VAL A 934 -0.08 36.27 7.09
N THR A 935 -1.22 36.64 6.49
CA THR A 935 -1.43 36.74 5.03
C THR A 935 -2.31 37.96 4.73
N ALA A 936 -2.77 38.13 3.49
CA ALA A 936 -3.77 39.13 3.13
C ALA A 936 -4.90 38.50 2.31
N ASP A 937 -6.08 39.11 2.34
CA ASP A 937 -7.18 38.75 1.46
C ASP A 937 -6.97 39.26 0.01
N SER A 938 -7.91 38.95 -0.89
CA SER A 938 -7.84 39.36 -2.29
C SER A 938 -8.03 40.87 -2.53
N ASP A 939 -8.44 41.63 -1.50
CA ASP A 939 -8.51 43.10 -1.49
C ASP A 939 -7.30 43.71 -0.75
N GLY A 940 -6.27 42.89 -0.46
CA GLY A 940 -5.01 43.27 0.17
C GLY A 940 -5.13 43.59 1.67
N GLN A 941 -6.23 43.23 2.33
CA GLN A 941 -6.40 43.47 3.77
C GLN A 941 -5.69 42.37 4.56
N ARG A 942 -4.81 42.78 5.47
CA ARG A 942 -3.98 41.86 6.26
C ARG A 942 -4.83 41.05 7.26
N GLU A 943 -4.58 39.75 7.36
CA GLU A 943 -5.33 38.82 8.22
C GLU A 943 -4.45 37.70 8.80
N LEU A 944 -4.98 37.01 9.82
CA LEU A 944 -4.49 35.70 10.24
C LEU A 944 -5.33 34.59 9.61
N LEU A 945 -4.65 33.59 9.06
CA LEU A 945 -5.24 32.40 8.47
C LEU A 945 -4.60 31.15 9.07
N ILE A 946 -5.35 30.03 9.12
CA ILE A 946 -4.79 28.73 9.51
C ILE A 946 -4.88 27.77 8.34
N LEU A 947 -3.72 27.40 7.80
CA LEU A 947 -3.56 26.34 6.81
C LEU A 947 -3.33 25.02 7.54
N SER A 948 -4.05 23.97 7.15
CA SER A 948 -3.86 22.63 7.70
C SER A 948 -3.96 21.57 6.62
N SER A 949 -3.10 20.57 6.72
CA SER A 949 -3.11 19.34 5.94
C SER A 949 -3.21 18.19 6.95
N GLU A 950 -4.32 17.45 6.90
CA GLU A 950 -4.71 16.52 7.96
C GLU A 950 -4.74 15.08 7.46
N ALA A 951 -3.62 14.35 7.60
CA ALA A 951 -3.44 12.98 7.10
C ALA A 951 -3.83 12.81 5.62
N SER A 952 -3.53 13.81 4.79
CA SER A 952 -4.12 14.01 3.46
C SER A 952 -3.37 13.32 2.32
N TRP A 953 -2.77 12.15 2.56
CA TRP A 953 -2.12 11.34 1.53
C TRP A 953 -3.17 10.61 0.66
N PRO A 954 -2.96 10.43 -0.66
CA PRO A 954 -1.74 10.71 -1.44
C PRO A 954 -1.60 12.16 -1.93
N ASP A 955 -2.61 13.00 -1.79
CA ASP A 955 -2.70 14.27 -2.52
C ASP A 955 -1.85 15.42 -1.92
N GLY A 956 -1.80 15.51 -0.58
CA GLY A 956 -1.28 16.70 0.12
C GLY A 956 -2.29 17.87 0.19
N ASN A 957 -3.59 17.57 0.10
CA ASN A 957 -4.66 18.57 0.12
C ASN A 957 -4.76 19.35 1.44
N LEU A 958 -5.05 20.65 1.36
CA LEU A 958 -5.48 21.45 2.49
C LEU A 958 -6.90 21.05 2.94
N LYS A 959 -7.16 21.16 4.25
CA LYS A 959 -8.49 20.96 4.83
C LYS A 959 -9.40 22.13 4.46
N LEU A 960 -10.51 21.86 3.76
CA LEU A 960 -11.51 22.87 3.41
C LEU A 960 -12.87 22.59 4.07
N PRO A 961 -13.64 23.63 4.47
CA PRO A 961 -13.24 25.04 4.51
C PRO A 961 -12.11 25.28 5.53
N LEU A 962 -11.34 26.36 5.34
CA LEU A 962 -10.36 26.83 6.31
C LEU A 962 -11.07 27.35 7.57
N ALA A 963 -10.32 27.58 8.65
CA ALA A 963 -10.83 28.32 9.79
C ALA A 963 -11.14 29.77 9.40
N ASP A 964 -12.18 30.38 9.99
CA ASP A 964 -12.56 31.77 9.72
C ASP A 964 -11.35 32.71 9.97
N PRO A 965 -10.95 33.55 8.99
CA PRO A 965 -9.80 34.44 9.17
C PRO A 965 -10.05 35.52 10.22
N VAL A 966 -8.97 36.04 10.80
CA VAL A 966 -9.01 37.15 11.76
C VAL A 966 -8.35 38.39 11.17
N PRO A 967 -9.11 39.46 10.83
CA PRO A 967 -8.55 40.69 10.31
C PRO A 967 -7.52 41.33 11.26
N LEU A 968 -6.42 41.82 10.69
CA LEU A 968 -5.32 42.48 11.39
C LEU A 968 -5.27 43.97 11.03
N PRO A 969 -4.63 44.81 11.88
CA PRO A 969 -4.09 46.08 11.42
C PRO A 969 -3.08 45.84 10.30
N GLN A 970 -3.07 46.71 9.27
CA GLN A 970 -2.21 46.56 8.08
C GLN A 970 -0.70 46.62 8.41
N GLU A 971 -0.33 47.26 9.52
CA GLU A 971 1.03 47.40 10.03
C GLU A 971 1.16 46.81 11.46
N GLY A 972 2.39 46.80 12.00
CA GLY A 972 2.69 46.31 13.35
C GLY A 972 2.95 44.80 13.42
N LYS A 973 3.69 44.39 14.44
CA LYS A 973 4.09 42.99 14.67
C LYS A 973 2.95 42.15 15.21
N VAL A 974 3.00 40.84 14.96
CA VAL A 974 2.06 39.87 15.53
C VAL A 974 2.84 38.80 16.28
N ARG A 975 2.46 38.57 17.55
CA ARG A 975 2.94 37.43 18.33
C ARG A 975 2.10 36.22 17.99
N LEU A 976 2.72 35.11 17.61
CA LEU A 976 2.08 33.85 17.24
C LEU A 976 2.54 32.77 18.22
N ALA A 977 1.61 31.95 18.71
CA ALA A 977 1.92 30.86 19.62
C ALA A 977 1.08 29.61 19.34
N LEU A 978 1.58 28.45 19.76
CA LEU A 978 0.81 27.21 19.84
C LEU A 978 1.11 26.46 21.15
N SER A 979 0.09 25.77 21.65
CA SER A 979 0.19 24.81 22.76
C SER A 979 -0.15 23.42 22.26
N ILE A 980 0.71 22.44 22.55
CA ILE A 980 0.36 21.02 22.46
C ILE A 980 0.19 20.45 23.87
N ARG A 981 -0.94 19.77 24.11
CA ARG A 981 -1.29 19.09 25.37
C ARG A 981 -1.85 17.71 25.08
N GLY A 982 -1.03 16.67 25.25
CA GLY A 982 -1.34 15.34 24.73
C GLY A 982 -1.64 15.40 23.23
N LYS A 983 -2.87 15.05 22.83
CA LYS A 983 -3.29 15.14 21.41
C LYS A 983 -3.89 16.47 20.96
N LYS A 984 -4.01 17.47 21.84
CA LYS A 984 -4.66 18.77 21.51
C LYS A 984 -3.62 19.79 21.07
N LEU A 985 -3.77 20.36 19.87
CA LEU A 985 -3.08 21.59 19.44
C LEU A 985 -4.06 22.77 19.50
N GLN A 986 -3.68 23.87 20.12
CA GLN A 986 -4.41 25.14 20.06
C GLN A 986 -3.46 26.26 19.63
N PHE A 987 -3.83 26.99 18.59
CA PHE A 987 -3.13 28.21 18.16
C PHE A 987 -3.60 29.43 18.95
N ARG A 988 -2.70 30.40 19.13
CA ARG A 988 -2.98 31.72 19.70
C ARG A 988 -2.23 32.83 18.99
N TYR A 989 -2.70 34.06 19.18
CA TYR A 989 -2.01 35.27 18.74
C TYR A 989 -2.16 36.42 19.75
N ALA A 990 -1.33 37.46 19.61
CA ALA A 990 -1.53 38.77 20.21
C ALA A 990 -1.01 39.86 19.27
N LEU A 991 -1.70 41.00 19.22
CA LEU A 991 -1.23 42.18 18.49
C LEU A 991 -0.15 42.93 19.29
N GLU A 992 0.63 43.76 18.60
CA GLU A 992 1.59 44.66 19.24
C GLU A 992 0.92 45.53 20.33
N GLY A 993 1.54 45.59 21.51
CA GLY A 993 0.98 46.24 22.71
C GLY A 993 -0.01 45.39 23.53
N GLN A 994 -0.44 44.20 23.07
CA GLN A 994 -1.30 43.30 23.83
C GLN A 994 -0.50 42.29 24.67
N SER A 995 -0.75 42.27 25.98
CA SER A 995 -0.09 41.37 26.93
C SER A 995 -0.64 39.94 26.90
N GLY A 996 -1.95 39.77 26.77
CA GLY A 996 -2.62 38.47 26.70
C GLY A 996 -2.60 37.86 25.30
N LEU A 997 -2.44 36.54 25.22
CA LEU A 997 -2.67 35.74 24.01
C LEU A 997 -4.16 35.40 23.89
N THR A 998 -4.69 35.40 22.66
CA THR A 998 -6.08 35.04 22.31
C THR A 998 -6.09 33.75 21.49
N ASP A 999 -6.94 32.78 21.84
CA ASP A 999 -7.12 31.55 21.05
C ASP A 999 -7.66 31.87 19.64
N ILE A 1000 -7.12 31.21 18.61
CA ILE A 1000 -7.56 31.32 17.21
C ILE A 1000 -7.72 29.93 16.58
N GLY A 1001 -8.79 29.74 15.81
CA GLY A 1001 -9.16 28.46 15.22
C GLY A 1001 -9.63 27.40 16.23
N PRO A 1002 -10.05 26.21 15.76
CA PRO A 1002 -10.44 25.10 16.60
C PRO A 1002 -9.23 24.44 17.30
N VAL A 1003 -9.52 23.55 18.25
CA VAL A 1003 -8.52 22.62 18.78
C VAL A 1003 -8.29 21.49 17.77
N TYR A 1004 -7.08 21.40 17.24
CA TYR A 1004 -6.67 20.38 16.26
C TYR A 1004 -6.14 19.10 16.93
N ASP A 1005 -6.12 17.98 16.20
CA ASP A 1005 -5.53 16.71 16.65
C ASP A 1005 -4.02 16.68 16.34
N ALA A 1006 -3.21 17.13 17.28
CA ALA A 1006 -1.74 17.11 17.21
C ALA A 1006 -1.16 15.73 16.89
N SER A 1007 -1.86 14.64 17.23
CA SER A 1007 -1.30 13.30 17.12
C SER A 1007 -1.07 12.84 15.67
N ILE A 1008 -1.65 13.52 14.67
CA ILE A 1008 -1.38 13.21 13.25
C ILE A 1008 0.04 13.61 12.80
N LEU A 1009 0.75 14.42 13.59
CA LEU A 1009 2.16 14.71 13.36
C LEU A 1009 3.02 13.53 13.85
N SER A 1010 2.87 12.37 13.23
CA SER A 1010 3.50 11.10 13.64
C SER A 1010 3.75 10.17 12.45
N ASP A 1011 4.69 9.24 12.61
CA ASP A 1011 5.02 8.22 11.60
C ASP A 1011 3.78 7.45 11.13
N GLU A 1012 2.87 7.09 12.05
CA GLU A 1012 1.63 6.35 11.76
C GLU A 1012 0.63 7.14 10.91
N CYS A 1013 0.77 8.46 10.79
CA CYS A 1013 -0.07 9.33 9.95
C CYS A 1013 0.68 9.99 8.80
N GLY A 1014 2.01 9.91 8.77
CA GLY A 1014 2.81 10.14 7.57
C GLY A 1014 2.31 9.30 6.40
N GLY A 1015 2.54 9.77 5.17
CA GLY A 1015 1.75 9.33 4.00
C GLY A 1015 1.74 7.81 3.75
N HIS A 1016 2.83 7.11 4.06
CA HIS A 1016 2.94 5.66 3.91
C HIS A 1016 2.97 4.92 5.26
N GLN A 1017 2.40 5.54 6.30
CA GLN A 1017 2.31 5.04 7.69
C GLN A 1017 3.68 4.65 8.28
N ALA A 1018 3.71 3.90 9.39
CA ALA A 1018 4.92 3.61 10.16
C ALA A 1018 5.99 2.77 9.42
N HIS A 1019 5.63 2.07 8.34
CA HIS A 1019 6.56 1.36 7.46
C HIS A 1019 7.10 2.23 6.30
N GLY A 1020 6.65 3.48 6.16
CA GLY A 1020 7.03 4.38 5.08
C GLY A 1020 7.18 5.84 5.49
N SER A 1021 7.24 6.14 6.78
CA SER A 1021 7.33 7.49 7.34
C SER A 1021 8.27 7.45 8.55
N PHE A 1022 9.35 8.23 8.50
CA PHE A 1022 10.58 7.88 9.23
C PHE A 1022 11.19 9.00 10.09
N THR A 1023 10.47 10.11 10.30
CA THR A 1023 11.01 11.36 10.88
C THR A 1023 10.54 11.67 12.30
N GLY A 1024 9.31 12.18 12.47
CA GLY A 1024 8.80 12.77 13.72
C GLY A 1024 8.38 14.24 13.56
N ALA A 1025 7.65 14.78 14.55
CA ALA A 1025 7.14 16.15 14.50
C ALA A 1025 8.22 17.23 14.70
N PHE A 1026 8.06 18.33 13.97
CA PHE A 1026 8.85 19.55 14.07
C PHE A 1026 7.95 20.76 14.39
N VAL A 1027 8.54 21.80 14.98
CA VAL A 1027 7.90 23.09 15.22
C VAL A 1027 8.87 24.23 14.87
N GLY A 1028 8.38 25.26 14.18
CA GLY A 1028 9.25 26.30 13.65
C GLY A 1028 8.52 27.43 12.94
N MET A 1029 9.32 28.26 12.27
CA MET A 1029 8.85 29.41 11.49
C MET A 1029 8.93 29.10 10.00
N ALA A 1030 8.01 29.65 9.22
CA ALA A 1030 8.02 29.51 7.77
C ALA A 1030 7.58 30.80 7.06
N ALA A 1031 7.95 30.92 5.78
CA ALA A 1031 7.50 31.96 4.86
C ALA A 1031 7.35 31.41 3.42
N SER A 1032 6.27 31.79 2.75
CA SER A 1032 6.01 31.45 1.35
C SER A 1032 5.57 32.70 0.58
N ASP A 1033 6.01 32.78 -0.66
CA ASP A 1033 5.68 33.80 -1.65
C ASP A 1033 5.49 33.11 -3.00
N ILE A 1034 4.23 32.77 -3.30
CA ILE A 1034 3.86 32.05 -4.52
C ILE A 1034 3.82 32.99 -5.74
N ASN A 1035 4.00 34.31 -5.55
CA ASN A 1035 4.25 35.26 -6.64
C ASN A 1035 5.73 35.24 -7.08
N GLY A 1036 6.63 34.69 -6.27
CA GLY A 1036 8.07 34.66 -6.54
C GLY A 1036 8.77 36.00 -6.32
N THR A 1037 8.19 36.91 -5.53
CA THR A 1037 8.75 38.25 -5.25
C THR A 1037 9.78 38.30 -4.12
N GLU A 1038 10.22 37.13 -3.63
CA GLU A 1038 11.20 36.93 -2.55
C GLU A 1038 10.79 37.57 -1.20
N LYS A 1039 9.49 37.78 -0.96
CA LYS A 1039 9.01 38.64 0.13
C LYS A 1039 9.45 38.15 1.51
N VAL A 1040 10.18 38.99 2.24
CA VAL A 1040 10.87 38.62 3.49
C VAL A 1040 9.95 38.75 4.70
N ALA A 1041 9.87 37.70 5.51
CA ALA A 1041 9.30 37.73 6.85
C ALA A 1041 10.41 37.75 7.91
N SER A 1042 10.27 38.62 8.92
CA SER A 1042 11.27 38.76 9.99
C SER A 1042 10.72 38.28 11.32
N PHE A 1043 11.50 37.49 12.06
CA PHE A 1043 11.11 36.88 13.33
C PHE A 1043 12.06 37.32 14.44
N ASP A 1044 11.52 37.96 15.48
CA ASP A 1044 12.29 38.58 16.57
C ASP A 1044 12.94 37.53 17.50
N TYR A 1045 12.29 36.38 17.67
CA TYR A 1045 12.77 35.26 18.47
C TYR A 1045 11.97 33.99 18.15
N PHE A 1046 12.47 32.85 18.60
CA PHE A 1046 11.68 31.62 18.76
C PHE A 1046 11.78 31.13 20.21
N LEU A 1047 10.67 30.60 20.72
CA LEU A 1047 10.54 30.08 22.07
C LEU A 1047 10.03 28.63 22.02
N TYR A 1048 10.62 27.74 22.82
CA TYR A 1048 10.12 26.40 23.07
C TYR A 1048 10.15 26.12 24.57
N THR A 1049 8.97 26.03 25.19
CA THR A 1049 8.82 25.76 26.63
C THR A 1049 8.26 24.35 26.81
N PRO A 1050 9.04 23.39 27.34
CA PRO A 1050 8.55 22.04 27.60
C PRO A 1050 7.56 22.04 28.78
N VAL A 1051 6.53 21.20 28.72
CA VAL A 1051 5.45 21.18 29.73
C VAL A 1051 5.16 19.76 30.18
N LYS A 1052 5.11 19.53 31.49
CA LYS A 1052 4.64 18.26 32.07
C LYS A 1052 3.10 18.28 32.15
N HIS A 1053 2.41 17.54 31.29
CA HIS A 1053 0.94 17.44 31.32
C HIS A 1053 0.49 16.03 31.75
N SER A 1054 -0.65 15.94 32.43
CA SER A 1054 -1.18 14.70 33.03
C SER A 1054 -1.64 13.63 32.03
N THR A 1055 -1.68 13.96 30.74
CA THR A 1055 -1.95 13.00 29.64
C THR A 1055 -0.70 12.36 29.07
N ASP A 1056 0.47 12.88 29.41
CA ASP A 1056 1.73 12.50 28.80
C ASP A 1056 2.23 11.24 29.49
N ARG A 1057 2.40 10.15 28.72
CA ARG A 1057 2.89 8.88 29.22
C ARG A 1057 4.41 8.94 29.36
N TYR A 1058 4.87 9.55 30.45
CA TYR A 1058 6.27 9.49 30.85
C TYR A 1058 6.61 8.13 31.47
N ASP A 1059 5.69 7.54 32.25
CA ASP A 1059 5.85 6.23 32.88
C ASP A 1059 4.53 5.41 32.84
N MET A 1060 4.67 4.10 32.70
CA MET A 1060 3.75 3.03 33.13
C MET A 1060 4.58 1.81 33.54
#